data_AF-A0A8S9XGF3-F1
#
_entry.id   AF-A0A8S9XGF3-F1
#
_cell.length_a   1.000
_cell.length_b   1.000
_cell.length_c   1.000
_cell.angle_alpha   90.00
_cell.angle_beta   90.00
_cell.angle_gamma   90.00
#
_symmetry.space_group_name_H-M   'P 1'
#
loop_
_entity.id
_entity.type
_entity.pdbx_description
1 polymer ?
#
loop_
_entity_poly.entity_id
_entity_poly.type
_entity_poly.pdbx_seq_one_letter_code
_entity_poly.pdbx_strand_id
1 'polypeptide(L)'
;MIEKFLEQSDSLGDEVDSAGFEQEVSQALSGQIANLVKELSLVEPASSQGDEESKIDRVDLSTFEAVKYMQMLVPTVPSFDGDITKFGVFRSLFDRAVHNVPNLPDEIKYQVLRDKLVGDARNSLSSYKSDGSDYLALYSSLVAENSGKYRLARKTFADMTGIPPIRSLEVGQVEKFLAAARSWLRAMEEIDTENLAAFLMFEALFSRIDPSLAEKFNRVKTQELDSVPSAADLIQFLEGELSLIRMMPASSNPPNPGPHRYSSSKRPSGDVEPTRSANSFPNSSFKRFKSEPKPSRIAFVLQSKICINCFSFRYTLEGCPSERRCHCGERHHALVHQDPERPSGALKLPLESQQELKNQVLLALQMDQSDNMRRKSCEVAAEMARNLIDDDGNNIWSEFLQFLFQCANSSSPILKESALRMFSSVPGVFGNQQTQHLDLIKQMLHQSLMDQTSYTVRFQAVKAVSAFIMLHDKEDPIHKFFKDLLPPIMQVMAECVEKADDDTLLKCLIDLAESAPKFLRPQLDTIIQLCLKVMSSDDMDNSWKHLALEMIVTLSETAPAMMRKEAGKYIPVLVPLVLTLMTDLDDDPEWSVSDEIVEDDNDSNNVVAESALDRLACGLGGKTILPQVISNIPQMLSNPNWKYRHAALMAISAVGEGCTKQMEGMLGQIMEGVLQYLSDPHPRVRYAACNAIGQMSTDFAPTFEKKFHQKVIPGLLMVLEDDQNPRVQAHAGAALVNFSEDCPKPILVQYLNEIMAKLEAILSAKFNELVEKGTKLVLEQVVTTIASVADTSEEQFVAYYDRLIPCLKYIIQNANTPELKMLRGKTIECVSLIGLAVGKEKFIGDATEIMDLLLKTHTEGDLPDDDPQTSYLISAWARICKQFQQYLPLVIGPVMRTASLKPEVTVMDNDDMDEVSGDDVWHFVSLGEQQNFGIRTADKASACDMLVCYARELKEGFADYAEPVVKLMVPMLKFYFHDGVRTAAAQSLPCLLECAKVKGSSFLQGMWEFICPELLKAIETEPEINVKHEHMYSLAKVSPGLEEWNATVPSEVTAALCASHDPPTVSVAEGFTNEIGLDRASPGVSPGVSPGVSPGVSPGVSPLNNIEEHPGTYGVSPGVSPGVLPLNNIEEHPGTYGVSPGVSPGVSPLNNIEEHPGTYGVSPGVSPGVSPLDNIEEHPGTYGVSPGVSPGVSPLNNIEEHPGTYGVSPGVSPGVSPLNNIEEHPGTYGVSPGVSPGVSPLNNIEEHPGTYG
;
A
#
# COMPACT_ATOMS: atom_id res chain seq x y z
N MET A 1 2.66 -32.03 -2.87
CA MET A 1 1.52 -31.35 -2.20
C MET A 1 1.30 -29.96 -2.80
N ILE A 2 2.35 -29.16 -2.96
CA ILE A 2 2.33 -27.88 -3.69
C ILE A 2 1.63 -27.99 -5.06
N GLU A 3 1.93 -29.03 -5.87
CA GLU A 3 1.20 -29.30 -7.14
C GLU A 3 -0.33 -29.33 -6.95
N LYS A 4 -0.84 -29.94 -5.89
CA LYS A 4 -2.27 -29.99 -5.57
C LYS A 4 -2.85 -28.68 -5.05
N PHE A 5 -2.01 -27.80 -4.54
CA PHE A 5 -2.42 -26.45 -4.18
C PHE A 5 -2.48 -25.56 -5.43
N LEU A 6 -1.55 -25.75 -6.38
CA LEU A 6 -1.58 -25.11 -7.71
C LEU A 6 -2.78 -25.59 -8.55
N GLU A 7 -3.03 -26.90 -8.62
CA GLU A 7 -4.24 -27.48 -9.22
C GLU A 7 -5.55 -26.96 -8.58
N GLN A 8 -5.49 -26.43 -7.35
CA GLN A 8 -6.65 -25.85 -6.66
C GLN A 8 -6.73 -24.33 -6.78
N SER A 9 -5.61 -23.59 -6.81
CA SER A 9 -5.62 -22.14 -7.09
C SER A 9 -6.11 -21.86 -8.52
N ASP A 10 -5.71 -22.68 -9.48
CA ASP A 10 -6.15 -22.60 -10.88
C ASP A 10 -7.67 -22.86 -11.05
N SER A 11 -8.35 -23.33 -10.00
CA SER A 11 -9.78 -23.66 -10.01
C SER A 11 -10.69 -22.65 -9.29
N LEU A 12 -10.13 -21.56 -8.74
CA LEU A 12 -10.83 -20.63 -7.82
C LEU A 12 -10.85 -19.16 -8.28
N GLY A 13 -10.33 -18.84 -9.47
CA GLY A 13 -10.03 -17.46 -9.89
C GLY A 13 -11.20 -16.57 -10.35
N ASP A 14 -12.42 -17.08 -10.50
CA ASP A 14 -13.47 -16.41 -11.32
C ASP A 14 -14.53 -15.56 -10.58
N GLU A 15 -14.71 -15.64 -9.24
CA GLU A 15 -15.89 -15.07 -8.55
C GLU A 15 -15.68 -14.36 -7.17
N VAL A 16 -14.50 -13.82 -6.81
CA VAL A 16 -14.29 -13.17 -5.48
C VAL A 16 -13.54 -11.82 -5.54
N ASP A 17 -14.04 -10.81 -4.81
CA ASP A 17 -13.42 -9.48 -4.63
C ASP A 17 -12.00 -9.57 -4.02
N SER A 18 -11.02 -8.88 -4.62
CA SER A 18 -9.60 -8.95 -4.29
C SER A 18 -9.25 -8.60 -2.84
N ALA A 19 -9.84 -7.53 -2.29
CA ALA A 19 -9.51 -6.98 -0.97
C ALA A 19 -9.82 -7.92 0.22
N GLY A 20 -10.59 -8.99 0.02
CA GLY A 20 -10.74 -10.06 1.01
C GLY A 20 -9.77 -11.22 0.81
N PHE A 21 -9.44 -11.52 -0.45
CA PHE A 21 -8.64 -12.68 -0.84
C PHE A 21 -7.18 -12.55 -0.38
N GLU A 22 -6.56 -11.37 -0.56
CA GLU A 22 -5.17 -11.11 -0.17
C GLU A 22 -4.92 -11.34 1.32
N GLN A 23 -5.87 -10.96 2.18
CA GLN A 23 -5.72 -11.06 3.63
C GLN A 23 -5.87 -12.51 4.13
N GLU A 24 -6.78 -13.31 3.56
CA GLU A 24 -6.89 -14.74 3.90
C GLU A 24 -5.75 -15.57 3.29
N VAL A 25 -5.33 -15.27 2.04
CA VAL A 25 -4.21 -15.97 1.37
C VAL A 25 -2.87 -15.67 2.05
N SER A 26 -2.61 -14.42 2.46
CA SER A 26 -1.39 -14.06 3.19
C SER A 26 -1.29 -14.77 4.54
N GLN A 27 -2.40 -14.86 5.30
CA GLN A 27 -2.43 -15.67 6.53
C GLN A 27 -2.24 -17.17 6.27
N ALA A 28 -2.83 -17.70 5.19
CA ALA A 28 -2.65 -19.11 4.80
C ALA A 28 -1.20 -19.43 4.40
N LEU A 29 -0.54 -18.57 3.62
CA LEU A 29 0.88 -18.70 3.26
C LEU A 29 1.76 -18.66 4.50
N SER A 30 1.53 -17.69 5.40
CA SER A 30 2.29 -17.54 6.65
C SER A 30 2.21 -18.82 7.51
N GLY A 31 1.01 -19.38 7.67
CA GLY A 31 0.81 -20.63 8.41
C GLY A 31 1.47 -21.87 7.76
N GLN A 32 1.41 -22.00 6.43
CA GLN A 32 2.01 -23.14 5.73
C GLN A 32 3.55 -23.08 5.71
N ILE A 33 4.13 -21.89 5.51
CA ILE A 33 5.58 -21.69 5.58
C ILE A 33 6.10 -22.00 6.99
N ALA A 34 5.39 -21.58 8.04
CA ALA A 34 5.75 -21.89 9.43
C ALA A 34 5.73 -23.40 9.76
N ASN A 35 4.93 -24.20 9.06
CA ASN A 35 4.92 -25.66 9.22
C ASN A 35 5.99 -26.38 8.39
N LEU A 36 6.35 -25.86 7.20
CA LEU A 36 7.46 -26.41 6.40
C LEU A 36 8.80 -26.34 7.14
N VAL A 37 9.07 -25.20 7.80
CA VAL A 37 10.22 -24.99 8.69
C VAL A 37 10.25 -25.99 9.86
N LYS A 38 9.09 -26.52 10.25
CA LYS A 38 8.92 -27.44 11.38
C LYS A 38 9.27 -28.88 11.02
N GLU A 39 8.84 -29.37 9.85
CA GLU A 39 9.13 -30.75 9.41
C GLU A 39 10.63 -30.94 9.12
N LEU A 40 11.32 -29.90 8.64
CA LEU A 40 12.78 -29.91 8.39
C LEU A 40 13.66 -29.98 9.67
N SER A 41 13.07 -29.95 10.87
CA SER A 41 13.80 -29.76 12.14
C SER A 41 13.90 -30.99 13.07
N LEU A 42 13.37 -32.16 12.68
CA LEU A 42 13.23 -33.34 13.58
C LEU A 42 13.85 -34.66 13.06
N VAL A 43 15.14 -34.65 12.74
CA VAL A 43 15.96 -35.88 12.64
C VAL A 43 17.31 -35.72 13.35
N GLU A 44 17.42 -36.15 14.61
CA GLU A 44 18.70 -36.33 15.31
C GLU A 44 19.20 -37.80 15.26
N PRO A 45 20.54 -38.03 15.28
CA PRO A 45 21.11 -39.35 15.01
C PRO A 45 21.24 -40.26 16.25
N ALA A 46 20.66 -41.45 16.19
CA ALA A 46 20.84 -42.50 17.20
C ALA A 46 22.13 -43.32 16.96
N SER A 47 23.03 -43.38 17.94
CA SER A 47 24.34 -44.05 17.81
C SER A 47 24.37 -45.48 18.36
N SER A 48 24.50 -46.45 17.44
CA SER A 48 25.16 -47.76 17.57
C SER A 48 24.85 -48.68 18.78
N GLN A 49 24.24 -49.85 18.51
CA GLN A 49 24.78 -51.19 18.86
C GLN A 49 23.86 -52.34 18.36
N GLY A 50 24.46 -53.46 17.91
CA GLY A 50 23.87 -54.81 18.04
C GLY A 50 23.07 -55.42 16.88
N ASP A 51 23.78 -55.99 15.90
CA ASP A 51 23.64 -57.36 15.37
C ASP A 51 22.33 -57.93 14.75
N GLU A 52 22.50 -58.41 13.50
CA GLU A 52 21.92 -59.58 12.79
C GLU A 52 20.39 -59.86 12.60
N GLU A 53 20.03 -59.99 11.32
CA GLU A 53 18.97 -60.79 10.66
C GLU A 53 17.60 -61.10 11.32
N SER A 54 16.50 -60.79 10.61
CA SER A 54 15.63 -61.81 9.96
C SER A 54 14.37 -61.22 9.27
N LYS A 55 13.72 -62.02 8.39
CA LYS A 55 12.41 -61.72 7.75
C LYS A 55 11.26 -62.38 8.50
N ILE A 56 10.07 -61.75 8.49
CA ILE A 56 8.79 -62.40 8.81
C ILE A 56 7.72 -61.92 7.80
N ASP A 57 6.89 -62.85 7.31
CA ASP A 57 5.91 -62.63 6.22
C ASP A 57 4.51 -62.20 6.70
N ARG A 58 3.66 -61.75 5.76
CA ARG A 58 2.21 -61.59 5.96
C ARG A 58 1.49 -62.94 5.75
N VAL A 59 0.36 -63.15 6.43
CA VAL A 59 -0.42 -64.40 6.38
C VAL A 59 -1.70 -64.21 5.57
N ASP A 60 -1.90 -65.03 4.54
CA ASP A 60 -3.17 -65.16 3.81
C ASP A 60 -4.17 -66.07 4.55
N LEU A 61 -5.45 -65.69 4.53
CA LEU A 61 -6.58 -66.42 5.13
C LEU A 61 -7.47 -67.02 4.05
N SER A 62 -8.01 -68.23 4.26
CA SER A 62 -9.02 -68.79 3.35
C SER A 62 -10.40 -68.15 3.56
N THR A 63 -11.25 -68.14 2.53
CA THR A 63 -12.62 -67.58 2.61
C THR A 63 -13.47 -68.16 3.75
N PHE A 64 -13.28 -69.44 4.10
CA PHE A 64 -13.99 -70.06 5.22
C PHE A 64 -13.54 -69.50 6.58
N GLU A 65 -12.25 -69.23 6.73
CA GLU A 65 -11.69 -68.60 7.92
C GLU A 65 -12.05 -67.11 8.01
N ALA A 66 -12.05 -66.41 6.88
CA ALA A 66 -12.50 -65.03 6.76
C ALA A 66 -13.96 -64.84 7.21
N VAL A 67 -14.88 -65.70 6.74
CA VAL A 67 -16.29 -65.69 7.18
C VAL A 67 -16.41 -65.98 8.67
N LYS A 68 -15.64 -66.94 9.20
CA LYS A 68 -15.65 -67.28 10.64
C LYS A 68 -15.09 -66.15 11.51
N TYR A 69 -14.05 -65.46 11.05
CA TYR A 69 -13.44 -64.30 11.71
C TYR A 69 -14.41 -63.11 11.75
N MET A 70 -15.05 -62.81 10.61
CA MET A 70 -16.11 -61.80 10.49
C MET A 70 -17.28 -62.10 11.45
N GLN A 71 -17.76 -63.34 11.51
CA GLN A 71 -18.85 -63.75 12.42
C GLN A 71 -18.50 -63.55 13.92
N MET A 72 -17.23 -63.60 14.30
CA MET A 72 -16.79 -63.31 15.68
C MET A 72 -16.72 -61.81 15.99
N LEU A 73 -16.41 -60.96 15.00
CA LEU A 73 -16.19 -59.52 15.22
C LEU A 73 -17.39 -58.63 14.91
N VAL A 74 -18.26 -59.00 13.96
CA VAL A 74 -19.48 -58.24 13.60
C VAL A 74 -20.41 -57.95 14.78
N PRO A 75 -20.57 -58.81 15.81
CA PRO A 75 -21.30 -58.44 17.02
C PRO A 75 -20.75 -57.21 17.77
N THR A 76 -19.46 -56.88 17.61
CA THR A 76 -18.81 -55.72 18.26
C THR A 76 -18.98 -54.40 17.50
N VAL A 77 -19.42 -54.44 16.24
CA VAL A 77 -19.65 -53.23 15.44
C VAL A 77 -21.00 -52.62 15.81
N PRO A 78 -21.09 -51.31 16.16
CA PRO A 78 -22.37 -50.67 16.47
C PRO A 78 -23.24 -50.52 15.21
N SER A 79 -24.51 -50.14 15.39
CA SER A 79 -25.35 -49.67 14.27
C SER A 79 -25.12 -48.18 14.03
N PHE A 80 -25.25 -47.73 12.78
CA PHE A 80 -25.06 -46.33 12.38
C PHE A 80 -26.34 -45.76 11.76
N ASP A 81 -26.71 -44.56 12.22
CA ASP A 81 -27.96 -43.85 11.96
C ASP A 81 -27.83 -42.70 10.94
N GLY A 82 -26.64 -42.12 10.83
CA GLY A 82 -26.34 -40.91 10.06
C GLY A 82 -25.64 -39.80 10.86
N ASP A 83 -25.45 -39.95 12.17
CA ASP A 83 -24.78 -38.93 12.98
C ASP A 83 -23.26 -38.97 12.82
N ILE A 84 -22.74 -38.02 12.03
CA ILE A 84 -21.33 -37.89 11.65
C ILE A 84 -20.33 -38.03 12.82
N THR A 85 -20.71 -37.61 14.05
CA THR A 85 -19.87 -37.73 15.25
C THR A 85 -19.58 -39.19 15.64
N LYS A 86 -20.50 -40.12 15.31
CA LYS A 86 -20.36 -41.55 15.58
C LYS A 86 -19.67 -42.31 14.44
N PHE A 87 -19.51 -41.67 13.27
CA PHE A 87 -19.09 -42.35 12.05
C PHE A 87 -17.65 -42.88 12.11
N GLY A 88 -16.71 -42.15 12.72
CA GLY A 88 -15.31 -42.59 12.85
C GLY A 88 -15.18 -43.91 13.61
N VAL A 89 -15.85 -44.04 14.76
CA VAL A 89 -15.86 -45.26 15.58
C VAL A 89 -16.58 -46.41 14.86
N PHE A 90 -17.72 -46.14 14.22
CA PHE A 90 -18.43 -47.12 13.41
C PHE A 90 -17.54 -47.66 12.27
N ARG A 91 -16.95 -46.76 11.48
CA ARG A 91 -16.07 -47.08 10.36
C ARG A 91 -14.87 -47.90 10.80
N SER A 92 -14.12 -47.47 11.82
CA SER A 92 -12.93 -48.19 12.29
C SER A 92 -13.24 -49.64 12.71
N LEU A 93 -14.37 -49.85 13.38
CA LEU A 93 -14.82 -51.19 13.78
C LEU A 93 -15.34 -52.01 12.58
N PHE A 94 -16.09 -51.40 11.65
CA PHE A 94 -16.58 -52.07 10.44
C PHE A 94 -15.44 -52.43 9.47
N ASP A 95 -14.47 -51.53 9.28
CA ASP A 95 -13.29 -51.73 8.45
C ASP A 95 -12.49 -52.95 8.91
N ARG A 96 -12.26 -53.07 10.22
CA ARG A 96 -11.54 -54.21 10.83
C ARG A 96 -12.35 -55.51 10.84
N ALA A 97 -13.67 -55.46 11.00
CA ALA A 97 -14.52 -56.64 11.14
C ALA A 97 -15.06 -57.19 9.81
N VAL A 98 -15.10 -56.37 8.75
CA VAL A 98 -15.79 -56.69 7.49
C VAL A 98 -15.04 -56.20 6.25
N HIS A 99 -14.75 -54.89 6.12
CA HIS A 99 -14.28 -54.33 4.84
C HIS A 99 -12.89 -54.85 4.44
N ASN A 100 -11.93 -54.76 5.37
CA ASN A 100 -10.53 -55.14 5.17
C ASN A 100 -10.24 -56.63 5.46
N VAL A 101 -11.26 -57.47 5.65
CA VAL A 101 -11.07 -58.91 5.85
C VAL A 101 -10.76 -59.56 4.49
N PRO A 102 -9.55 -60.11 4.26
CA PRO A 102 -9.18 -60.68 2.97
C PRO A 102 -10.03 -61.91 2.62
N ASN A 103 -10.24 -62.12 1.32
CA ASN A 103 -10.97 -63.28 0.77
C ASN A 103 -12.43 -63.45 1.25
N LEU A 104 -13.04 -62.40 1.80
CA LEU A 104 -14.48 -62.32 2.12
C LEU A 104 -15.27 -61.76 0.91
N PRO A 105 -16.32 -62.45 0.41
CA PRO A 105 -17.14 -61.98 -0.73
C PRO A 105 -17.93 -60.70 -0.43
N ASP A 106 -18.05 -59.83 -1.43
CA ASP A 106 -18.65 -58.50 -1.29
C ASP A 106 -20.18 -58.53 -1.11
N GLU A 107 -20.87 -59.59 -1.54
CA GLU A 107 -22.29 -59.81 -1.26
C GLU A 107 -22.54 -60.01 0.25
N ILE A 108 -21.60 -60.66 0.95
CA ILE A 108 -21.64 -60.83 2.40
C ILE A 108 -21.33 -59.50 3.08
N LYS A 109 -20.33 -58.75 2.59
CA LYS A 109 -20.02 -57.40 3.14
C LYS A 109 -21.19 -56.44 2.98
N TYR A 110 -21.87 -56.44 1.82
CA TYR A 110 -23.06 -55.66 1.55
C TYR A 110 -24.21 -56.01 2.52
N GLN A 111 -24.49 -57.30 2.75
CA GLN A 111 -25.53 -57.71 3.71
C GLN A 111 -25.21 -57.24 5.12
N VAL A 112 -23.98 -57.42 5.59
CA VAL A 112 -23.56 -56.99 6.94
C VAL A 112 -23.57 -55.46 7.08
N LEU A 113 -23.17 -54.71 6.05
CA LEU A 113 -23.28 -53.25 6.04
C LEU A 113 -24.74 -52.80 6.11
N ARG A 114 -25.58 -53.36 5.24
CA ARG A 114 -27.02 -53.05 5.15
C ARG A 114 -27.75 -53.33 6.47
N ASP A 115 -27.35 -54.35 7.22
CA ASP A 115 -27.95 -54.67 8.52
C ASP A 115 -27.40 -53.86 9.70
N LYS A 116 -26.19 -53.32 9.62
CA LYS A 116 -25.67 -52.36 10.60
C LYS A 116 -26.17 -50.93 10.37
N LEU A 117 -26.56 -50.58 9.16
CA LEU A 117 -27.16 -49.28 8.86
C LEU A 117 -28.64 -49.24 9.27
N VAL A 118 -29.04 -48.15 9.92
CA VAL A 118 -30.42 -47.88 10.39
C VAL A 118 -30.83 -46.45 10.05
N GLY A 119 -32.12 -46.12 10.17
CA GLY A 119 -32.62 -44.77 9.90
C GLY A 119 -32.30 -44.29 8.48
N ASP A 120 -31.94 -43.02 8.35
CA ASP A 120 -31.71 -42.39 7.05
C ASP A 120 -30.45 -42.91 6.35
N ALA A 121 -29.42 -43.30 7.12
CA ALA A 121 -28.24 -43.99 6.60
C ALA A 121 -28.54 -45.41 6.04
N ARG A 122 -29.73 -45.98 6.31
CA ARG A 122 -30.25 -47.19 5.62
C ARG A 122 -31.11 -46.85 4.41
N ASN A 123 -31.76 -45.69 4.41
CA ASN A 123 -32.64 -45.23 3.32
C ASN A 123 -31.84 -44.82 2.07
N SER A 124 -30.64 -44.25 2.24
CA SER A 124 -29.71 -43.92 1.15
C SER A 124 -29.26 -45.15 0.33
N LEU A 125 -29.34 -46.36 0.89
CA LEU A 125 -29.00 -47.62 0.21
C LEU A 125 -30.02 -48.04 -0.87
N SER A 126 -31.16 -47.35 -0.99
CA SER A 126 -32.29 -47.76 -1.82
C SER A 126 -32.06 -47.63 -3.34
N SER A 127 -31.05 -46.86 -3.76
CA SER A 127 -30.65 -46.67 -5.16
C SER A 127 -29.69 -47.74 -5.70
N TYR A 128 -29.09 -48.57 -4.84
CA TYR A 128 -28.06 -49.54 -5.21
C TYR A 128 -28.60 -50.98 -5.28
N LYS A 129 -27.98 -51.82 -6.12
CA LYS A 129 -28.41 -53.22 -6.27
C LYS A 129 -28.15 -54.04 -5.01
N SER A 130 -29.01 -55.03 -4.77
CA SER A 130 -28.97 -55.91 -3.59
C SER A 130 -28.19 -57.20 -3.80
N ASP A 131 -27.53 -57.36 -4.95
CA ASP A 131 -26.71 -58.50 -5.34
C ASP A 131 -25.21 -58.31 -5.04
N GLY A 132 -24.83 -57.17 -4.44
CA GLY A 132 -23.48 -56.91 -3.93
C GLY A 132 -22.49 -56.32 -4.94
N SER A 133 -22.82 -56.26 -6.24
CA SER A 133 -21.88 -55.78 -7.28
C SER A 133 -21.37 -54.36 -7.03
N ASP A 134 -22.20 -53.54 -6.39
CA ASP A 134 -21.99 -52.09 -6.25
C ASP A 134 -21.39 -51.74 -4.86
N TYR A 135 -21.01 -52.75 -4.04
CA TYR A 135 -20.59 -52.59 -2.64
C TYR A 135 -19.44 -51.58 -2.44
N LEU A 136 -18.38 -51.65 -3.26
CA LEU A 136 -17.22 -50.77 -3.11
C LEU A 136 -17.57 -49.30 -3.39
N ALA A 137 -18.39 -49.03 -4.41
CA ALA A 137 -18.85 -47.69 -4.75
C ALA A 137 -19.76 -47.12 -3.64
N LEU A 138 -20.69 -47.93 -3.14
CA LEU A 138 -21.58 -47.59 -2.03
C LEU A 138 -20.80 -47.26 -0.75
N TYR A 139 -19.82 -48.09 -0.37
CA TYR A 139 -19.02 -47.84 0.83
C TYR A 139 -18.16 -46.58 0.71
N SER A 140 -17.63 -46.32 -0.49
CA SER A 140 -16.85 -45.11 -0.77
C SER A 140 -17.71 -43.85 -0.70
N SER A 141 -18.97 -43.89 -1.18
CA SER A 141 -19.93 -42.78 -1.06
C SER A 141 -20.31 -42.53 0.40
N LEU A 142 -20.65 -43.59 1.15
CA LEU A 142 -20.96 -43.49 2.58
C LEU A 142 -19.80 -42.87 3.38
N VAL A 143 -18.56 -43.23 3.03
CA VAL A 143 -17.36 -42.61 3.60
C VAL A 143 -17.27 -41.14 3.21
N ALA A 144 -17.32 -40.79 1.93
CA ALA A 144 -17.13 -39.43 1.43
C ALA A 144 -18.16 -38.43 2.02
N GLU A 145 -19.43 -38.84 2.15
CA GLU A 145 -20.48 -38.00 2.74
C GLU A 145 -20.23 -37.66 4.22
N ASN A 146 -19.59 -38.59 4.96
CA ASN A 146 -19.49 -38.59 6.42
C ASN A 146 -18.07 -38.41 6.98
N SER A 147 -17.02 -38.32 6.14
CA SER A 147 -15.62 -38.16 6.59
C SER A 147 -15.06 -36.73 6.51
N GLY A 148 -15.90 -35.72 6.24
CA GLY A 148 -15.45 -34.34 6.08
C GLY A 148 -15.08 -33.66 7.40
N LYS A 149 -13.78 -33.57 7.74
CA LYS A 149 -13.25 -32.88 8.94
C LYS A 149 -13.91 -31.51 9.19
N TYR A 150 -14.08 -30.70 8.14
CA TYR A 150 -14.73 -29.38 8.22
C TYR A 150 -16.18 -29.42 8.77
N ARG A 151 -16.98 -30.44 8.40
CA ARG A 151 -18.36 -30.58 8.90
C ARG A 151 -18.39 -30.99 10.38
N LEU A 152 -17.44 -31.82 10.81
CA LEU A 152 -17.28 -32.19 12.21
C LEU A 152 -16.85 -30.97 13.03
N ALA A 153 -15.79 -30.27 12.60
CA ALA A 153 -15.31 -29.04 13.23
C ALA A 153 -16.41 -27.97 13.36
N ARG A 154 -17.17 -27.71 12.28
CA ARG A 154 -18.27 -26.74 12.30
C ARG A 154 -19.41 -27.12 13.25
N LYS A 155 -19.61 -28.42 13.55
CA LYS A 155 -20.55 -28.90 14.57
C LYS A 155 -19.96 -28.71 15.99
N THR A 156 -18.72 -29.15 16.22
CA THR A 156 -18.02 -29.02 17.51
C THR A 156 -17.82 -27.55 17.94
N PHE A 157 -17.56 -26.64 16.98
CA PHE A 157 -17.50 -25.20 17.26
C PHE A 157 -18.87 -24.57 17.57
N ALA A 158 -19.96 -25.07 16.99
CA ALA A 158 -21.29 -24.61 17.35
C ALA A 158 -21.62 -24.96 18.81
N ASP A 159 -21.28 -26.18 19.25
CA ASP A 159 -21.52 -26.67 20.62
C ASP A 159 -20.71 -25.89 21.68
N MET A 160 -19.56 -25.30 21.32
CA MET A 160 -18.79 -24.37 22.19
C MET A 160 -19.67 -23.24 22.74
N THR A 161 -20.58 -22.71 21.91
CA THR A 161 -21.42 -21.58 22.31
C THR A 161 -22.30 -21.90 23.52
N GLY A 162 -22.71 -23.18 23.66
CA GLY A 162 -23.56 -23.71 24.73
C GLY A 162 -22.87 -24.02 26.05
N ILE A 163 -21.55 -23.85 26.17
CA ILE A 163 -20.83 -24.03 27.45
C ILE A 163 -21.32 -22.95 28.45
N PRO A 164 -21.85 -23.32 29.63
CA PRO A 164 -22.51 -22.36 30.53
C PRO A 164 -21.49 -21.51 31.31
N PRO A 165 -21.50 -20.17 31.22
CA PRO A 165 -20.47 -19.31 31.82
C PRO A 165 -20.51 -19.29 33.35
N ILE A 166 -19.34 -19.18 33.98
CA ILE A 166 -19.18 -19.07 35.43
C ILE A 166 -19.36 -17.61 35.84
N ARG A 167 -20.59 -17.23 36.24
CA ARG A 167 -20.94 -15.87 36.71
C ARG A 167 -20.84 -15.70 38.23
N SER A 168 -20.52 -16.76 38.95
CA SER A 168 -20.32 -16.75 40.40
C SER A 168 -19.58 -18.03 40.83
N LEU A 169 -18.82 -17.96 41.94
CA LEU A 169 -18.07 -19.08 42.51
C LEU A 169 -18.97 -20.08 43.29
N GLU A 170 -20.11 -20.46 42.68
CA GLU A 170 -20.97 -21.52 43.17
C GLU A 170 -20.50 -22.89 42.65
N VAL A 171 -20.32 -23.85 43.57
CA VAL A 171 -19.85 -25.23 43.29
C VAL A 171 -20.58 -25.86 42.10
N GLY A 172 -21.92 -25.76 42.06
CA GLY A 172 -22.76 -26.35 41.01
C GLY A 172 -22.78 -25.61 39.67
N GLN A 173 -22.18 -24.41 39.56
CA GLN A 173 -21.93 -23.73 38.29
C GLN A 173 -20.59 -24.20 37.71
N VAL A 174 -19.53 -24.16 38.53
CA VAL A 174 -18.16 -24.57 38.15
C VAL A 174 -18.13 -26.02 37.67
N GLU A 175 -18.80 -26.95 38.36
CA GLU A 175 -18.85 -28.36 37.93
C GLU A 175 -19.51 -28.57 36.56
N LYS A 176 -20.51 -27.76 36.20
CA LYS A 176 -21.18 -27.85 34.88
C LYS A 176 -20.31 -27.30 33.77
N PHE A 177 -19.63 -26.18 34.02
CA PHE A 177 -18.66 -25.62 33.09
C PHE A 177 -17.52 -26.62 32.82
N LEU A 178 -16.91 -27.17 33.88
CA LEU A 178 -15.81 -28.14 33.76
C LEU A 178 -16.23 -29.42 33.02
N ALA A 179 -17.45 -29.92 33.23
CA ALA A 179 -17.96 -31.08 32.50
C ALA A 179 -18.14 -30.79 30.99
N ALA A 180 -18.71 -29.63 30.64
CA ALA A 180 -18.91 -29.23 29.25
C ALA A 180 -17.59 -28.94 28.52
N ALA A 181 -16.69 -28.15 29.14
CA ALA A 181 -15.38 -27.81 28.60
C ALA A 181 -14.54 -29.06 28.30
N ARG A 182 -14.53 -30.06 29.19
CA ARG A 182 -13.83 -31.35 28.97
C ARG A 182 -14.41 -32.17 27.82
N SER A 183 -15.73 -32.15 27.65
CA SER A 183 -16.38 -32.84 26.54
C SER A 183 -16.07 -32.17 25.21
N TRP A 184 -15.98 -30.84 25.20
CA TRP A 184 -15.63 -30.05 24.02
C TRP A 184 -14.15 -30.23 23.62
N LEU A 185 -13.22 -30.10 24.57
CA LEU A 185 -11.78 -30.28 24.30
C LEU A 185 -11.49 -31.67 23.70
N ARG A 186 -12.08 -32.75 24.22
CA ARG A 186 -11.93 -34.10 23.64
C ARG A 186 -12.49 -34.23 22.22
N ALA A 187 -13.59 -33.53 21.92
CA ALA A 187 -14.15 -33.50 20.58
C ALA A 187 -13.34 -32.63 19.61
N MET A 188 -12.44 -31.78 20.11
CA MET A 188 -11.44 -31.04 19.33
C MET A 188 -10.14 -31.85 19.17
N GLU A 189 -9.71 -32.60 20.19
CA GLU A 189 -8.56 -33.52 20.12
C GLU A 189 -8.70 -34.56 18.99
N GLU A 190 -9.90 -35.08 18.71
CA GLU A 190 -10.16 -36.00 17.58
C GLU A 190 -10.10 -35.35 16.18
N ILE A 191 -10.04 -34.02 16.09
CA ILE A 191 -10.00 -33.29 14.81
C ILE A 191 -8.56 -33.12 14.30
N ASP A 192 -7.57 -33.27 15.18
CA ASP A 192 -6.13 -33.18 14.92
C ASP A 192 -5.73 -31.75 14.47
N THR A 193 -5.58 -30.86 15.45
CA THR A 193 -5.38 -29.40 15.28
C THR A 193 -4.16 -28.89 16.06
N GLU A 194 -3.40 -27.99 15.45
CA GLU A 194 -2.09 -27.53 15.92
C GLU A 194 -2.11 -26.57 17.13
N ASN A 195 -0.93 -26.30 17.71
CA ASN A 195 -0.74 -25.55 18.97
C ASN A 195 -1.49 -24.20 19.08
N LEU A 196 -1.69 -23.46 17.97
CA LEU A 196 -2.44 -22.20 18.03
C LEU A 196 -3.90 -22.41 18.49
N ALA A 197 -4.48 -23.57 18.16
CA ALA A 197 -5.79 -23.98 18.67
C ALA A 197 -5.79 -24.14 20.20
N ALA A 198 -4.68 -24.52 20.84
CA ALA A 198 -4.63 -24.65 22.30
C ALA A 198 -4.77 -23.29 23.03
N PHE A 199 -4.25 -22.21 22.45
CA PHE A 199 -4.44 -20.85 22.95
C PHE A 199 -5.85 -20.32 22.64
N LEU A 200 -6.35 -20.53 21.42
CA LEU A 200 -7.73 -20.13 21.06
C LEU A 200 -8.79 -20.91 21.88
N MET A 201 -8.54 -22.18 22.21
CA MET A 201 -9.37 -22.98 23.13
C MET A 201 -9.23 -22.53 24.59
N PHE A 202 -8.07 -21.98 24.99
CA PHE A 202 -7.93 -21.31 26.29
C PHE A 202 -8.81 -20.05 26.33
N GLU A 203 -8.64 -19.11 25.40
CA GLU A 203 -9.39 -17.85 25.38
C GLU A 203 -10.91 -18.04 25.22
N ALA A 204 -11.34 -19.00 24.40
CA ALA A 204 -12.75 -19.37 24.24
C ALA A 204 -13.41 -19.90 25.54
N LEU A 205 -12.60 -20.41 26.49
CA LEU A 205 -13.05 -20.83 27.82
C LEU A 205 -12.81 -19.73 28.88
N PHE A 206 -11.72 -18.97 28.77
CA PHE A 206 -11.33 -17.90 29.70
C PHE A 206 -12.32 -16.73 29.67
N SER A 207 -12.71 -16.30 28.46
CA SER A 207 -13.78 -15.31 28.21
C SER A 207 -15.18 -15.69 28.74
N ARG A 208 -15.36 -16.92 29.25
CA ARG A 208 -16.62 -17.41 29.85
C ARG A 208 -16.57 -17.44 31.39
N ILE A 209 -15.55 -16.87 32.01
CA ILE A 209 -15.30 -16.84 33.45
C ILE A 209 -15.42 -15.41 34.00
N ASP A 210 -15.93 -15.26 35.22
CA ASP A 210 -16.01 -13.97 35.92
C ASP A 210 -14.64 -13.25 36.03
N PRO A 211 -14.56 -11.93 35.77
CA PRO A 211 -13.31 -11.17 35.81
C PRO A 211 -12.50 -11.30 37.10
N SER A 212 -13.13 -11.46 38.27
CA SER A 212 -12.41 -11.61 39.55
C SER A 212 -11.71 -12.98 39.67
N LEU A 213 -12.18 -13.98 38.94
CA LEU A 213 -11.58 -15.31 38.87
C LEU A 213 -10.53 -15.40 37.75
N ALA A 214 -10.73 -14.65 36.66
CA ALA A 214 -9.71 -14.40 35.64
C ALA A 214 -8.48 -13.66 36.22
N GLU A 215 -8.69 -12.60 37.00
CA GLU A 215 -7.60 -11.88 37.69
C GLU A 215 -6.82 -12.82 38.62
N LYS A 216 -7.51 -13.69 39.38
CA LYS A 216 -6.86 -14.71 40.21
C LYS A 216 -5.99 -15.67 39.39
N PHE A 217 -6.49 -16.17 38.25
CA PHE A 217 -5.72 -17.08 37.39
C PHE A 217 -4.45 -16.39 36.89
N ASN A 218 -4.59 -15.19 36.34
CA ASN A 218 -3.46 -14.42 35.81
C ASN A 218 -2.42 -14.15 36.90
N ARG A 219 -2.83 -13.76 38.12
CA ARG A 219 -1.90 -13.52 39.25
C ARG A 219 -1.22 -14.78 39.81
N VAL A 220 -1.73 -15.97 39.51
CA VAL A 220 -1.04 -17.25 39.76
C VAL A 220 -0.04 -17.53 38.64
N LYS A 221 -0.46 -17.44 37.36
CA LYS A 221 0.40 -17.82 36.22
C LYS A 221 1.52 -16.82 35.92
N THR A 222 1.36 -15.52 36.21
CA THR A 222 2.44 -14.50 36.06
C THR A 222 3.65 -14.71 36.98
N GLN A 223 3.64 -15.74 37.86
CA GLN A 223 4.81 -16.14 38.64
C GLN A 223 5.66 -17.22 37.92
N GLU A 224 5.15 -17.78 36.82
CA GLU A 224 5.83 -18.70 35.90
C GLU A 224 6.07 -18.00 34.54
N LEU A 225 7.08 -17.12 34.49
CA LEU A 225 7.52 -16.53 33.23
C LEU A 225 8.01 -17.61 32.25
N ASP A 226 7.91 -17.31 30.95
CA ASP A 226 8.31 -18.13 29.80
C ASP A 226 7.37 -19.30 29.42
N SER A 227 6.06 -19.25 29.74
CA SER A 227 5.07 -20.18 29.14
C SER A 227 3.64 -19.60 28.98
N VAL A 228 3.01 -19.89 27.84
CA VAL A 228 1.61 -19.51 27.54
C VAL A 228 0.63 -20.49 28.22
N PRO A 229 -0.42 -20.03 28.91
CA PRO A 229 -1.38 -20.92 29.57
C PRO A 229 -2.24 -21.71 28.57
N SER A 230 -2.55 -22.97 28.92
CA SER A 230 -3.44 -23.83 28.14
C SER A 230 -4.84 -23.95 28.76
N ALA A 231 -5.80 -24.43 27.95
CA ALA A 231 -7.13 -24.80 28.45
C ALA A 231 -7.09 -25.86 29.58
N ALA A 232 -6.02 -26.68 29.65
CA ALA A 232 -5.81 -27.63 30.72
C ALA A 232 -5.36 -26.97 32.03
N ASP A 233 -4.46 -25.97 31.98
CA ASP A 233 -4.07 -25.16 33.15
C ASP A 233 -5.30 -24.49 33.77
N LEU A 234 -6.18 -23.92 32.94
CA LEU A 234 -7.41 -23.24 33.37
C LEU A 234 -8.38 -24.21 34.07
N ILE A 235 -8.57 -25.40 33.51
CA ILE A 235 -9.38 -26.47 34.11
C ILE A 235 -8.80 -26.91 35.46
N GLN A 236 -7.47 -27.08 35.55
CA GLN A 236 -6.79 -27.50 36.77
C GLN A 236 -6.86 -26.43 37.87
N PHE A 237 -6.74 -25.14 37.51
CA PHE A 237 -6.93 -24.02 38.43
C PHE A 237 -8.36 -23.97 38.99
N LEU A 238 -9.37 -24.10 38.12
CA LEU A 238 -10.77 -24.11 38.54
C LEU A 238 -11.11 -25.30 39.46
N GLU A 239 -10.50 -26.47 39.26
CA GLU A 239 -10.59 -27.59 40.21
C GLU A 239 -9.90 -27.31 41.55
N GLY A 240 -8.79 -26.56 41.54
CA GLY A 240 -8.11 -26.07 42.74
C GLY A 240 -9.01 -25.16 43.57
N GLU A 241 -9.57 -24.12 42.95
CA GLU A 241 -10.50 -23.19 43.61
C GLU A 241 -11.79 -23.90 44.08
N LEU A 242 -12.35 -24.80 43.28
CA LEU A 242 -13.50 -25.64 43.66
C LEU A 242 -13.19 -26.51 44.89
N SER A 243 -11.97 -27.05 44.97
CA SER A 243 -11.50 -27.84 46.11
C SER A 243 -11.30 -26.97 47.36
N LEU A 244 -10.74 -25.77 47.21
CA LEU A 244 -10.58 -24.80 48.29
C LEU A 244 -11.95 -24.36 48.86
N ILE A 245 -12.92 -24.04 48.01
CA ILE A 245 -14.30 -23.71 48.42
C ILE A 245 -14.92 -24.87 49.24
N ARG A 246 -14.70 -26.12 48.81
CA ARG A 246 -15.15 -27.33 49.52
C ARG A 246 -14.46 -27.55 50.88
N MET A 247 -13.31 -26.92 51.11
CA MET A 247 -12.57 -26.97 52.37
C MET A 247 -12.87 -25.78 53.31
N MET A 248 -13.61 -24.77 52.88
CA MET A 248 -14.01 -23.63 53.73
C MET A 248 -15.23 -23.98 54.60
N PRO A 249 -15.13 -23.95 55.95
CA PRO A 249 -16.29 -24.09 56.82
C PRO A 249 -17.17 -22.83 56.74
N ALA A 250 -18.49 -23.00 56.77
CA ALA A 250 -19.44 -21.89 56.73
C ALA A 250 -19.23 -20.93 57.92
N SER A 251 -18.98 -19.66 57.62
CA SER A 251 -18.66 -18.65 58.63
C SER A 251 -19.88 -18.28 59.48
N SER A 252 -19.66 -18.12 60.78
CA SER A 252 -20.63 -17.56 61.73
C SER A 252 -20.02 -16.34 62.45
N ASN A 253 -20.89 -15.44 62.92
CA ASN A 253 -20.56 -14.05 63.25
C ASN A 253 -19.45 -13.85 64.32
N PRO A 254 -18.70 -12.72 64.26
CA PRO A 254 -17.54 -12.45 65.11
C PRO A 254 -17.91 -11.95 66.54
N PRO A 255 -16.94 -11.96 67.46
CA PRO A 255 -16.53 -10.66 68.05
C PRO A 255 -15.03 -10.52 68.42
N ASN A 256 -14.46 -9.35 68.08
CA ASN A 256 -13.82 -8.30 68.94
C ASN A 256 -12.98 -8.67 70.21
N PRO A 257 -12.13 -7.77 70.76
CA PRO A 257 -10.70 -7.66 70.42
C PRO A 257 -9.74 -7.80 71.63
N GLY A 258 -8.43 -8.00 71.38
CA GLY A 258 -7.40 -7.99 72.44
C GLY A 258 -5.94 -7.95 71.94
N PRO A 259 -4.93 -7.55 72.77
CA PRO A 259 -3.66 -7.02 72.24
C PRO A 259 -2.36 -7.73 72.68
N HIS A 260 -1.24 -7.25 72.10
CA HIS A 260 0.16 -7.24 72.58
C HIS A 260 1.17 -8.37 72.24
N ARG A 261 2.23 -7.92 71.51
CA ARG A 261 3.68 -8.00 71.83
C ARG A 261 4.50 -9.31 71.68
N TYR A 262 5.58 -9.14 70.88
CA TYR A 262 6.98 -9.59 71.10
C TYR A 262 7.39 -11.08 70.99
N SER A 263 8.29 -11.30 70.01
CA SER A 263 9.66 -11.85 70.22
C SER A 263 10.00 -13.32 69.85
N SER A 264 11.06 -13.40 69.02
CA SER A 264 12.22 -14.32 69.10
C SER A 264 12.06 -15.86 69.10
N SER A 265 12.50 -16.43 67.96
CA SER A 265 13.48 -17.53 67.83
C SER A 265 13.23 -18.94 68.42
N LYS A 266 13.38 -19.97 67.56
CA LYS A 266 14.59 -20.85 67.51
C LYS A 266 14.50 -21.94 66.43
N ARG A 267 15.66 -22.46 66.00
CA ARG A 267 15.85 -23.76 65.33
C ARG A 267 16.36 -24.81 66.35
N PRO A 268 16.15 -26.10 66.08
CA PRO A 268 17.24 -27.09 65.93
C PRO A 268 17.35 -27.55 64.44
N SER A 269 18.49 -28.01 63.86
CA SER A 269 19.36 -29.17 64.19
C SER A 269 18.61 -30.51 64.03
N GLY A 270 19.06 -31.56 63.33
CA GLY A 270 20.32 -31.99 62.70
C GLY A 270 20.21 -33.54 62.54
N ASP A 271 20.99 -34.31 61.77
CA ASP A 271 22.17 -34.11 60.92
C ASP A 271 22.32 -35.33 59.96
N VAL A 272 23.45 -35.37 59.22
CA VAL A 272 24.17 -36.53 58.61
C VAL A 272 24.19 -36.59 57.07
N GLU A 273 25.42 -36.61 56.55
CA GLU A 273 25.87 -36.62 55.14
C GLU A 273 26.59 -37.98 54.85
N PRO A 274 27.02 -38.31 53.61
CA PRO A 274 28.37 -37.87 53.22
C PRO A 274 28.69 -37.68 51.71
N THR A 275 29.43 -36.59 51.42
CA THR A 275 30.50 -36.45 50.39
C THR A 275 30.21 -36.60 48.87
N ARG A 276 30.38 -35.49 48.13
CA ARG A 276 31.58 -35.24 47.29
C ARG A 276 31.68 -33.79 46.75
N SER A 277 32.92 -33.32 46.54
CA SER A 277 33.30 -32.14 45.73
C SER A 277 32.81 -30.73 46.17
N ALA A 278 33.39 -30.17 47.24
CA ALA A 278 33.24 -28.75 47.58
C ALA A 278 34.38 -27.89 46.99
N ASN A 279 34.11 -27.13 45.91
CA ASN A 279 35.01 -26.05 45.43
C ASN A 279 34.44 -25.08 44.37
N SER A 280 33.23 -25.29 43.85
CA SER A 280 32.62 -24.46 42.80
C SER A 280 31.80 -23.28 43.35
N PHE A 281 31.49 -22.31 42.48
CA PHE A 281 30.53 -21.24 42.74
C PHE A 281 29.13 -21.85 43.02
N PRO A 282 28.39 -21.43 44.07
CA PRO A 282 27.07 -22.00 44.34
C PRO A 282 26.08 -21.76 43.19
N ASN A 283 25.42 -22.80 42.68
CA ASN A 283 24.53 -22.69 41.52
C ASN A 283 23.38 -21.68 41.69
N SER A 284 22.87 -21.50 42.92
CA SER A 284 21.88 -20.47 43.23
C SER A 284 22.43 -19.06 43.05
N SER A 285 23.62 -18.79 43.60
CA SER A 285 24.35 -17.53 43.40
C SER A 285 24.77 -17.34 41.93
N PHE A 286 25.07 -18.42 41.20
CA PHE A 286 25.44 -18.34 39.78
C PHE A 286 24.25 -18.03 38.86
N LYS A 287 23.06 -18.60 39.15
CA LYS A 287 21.82 -18.18 38.47
C LYS A 287 21.56 -16.69 38.67
N ARG A 288 21.62 -16.20 39.91
CA ARG A 288 21.47 -14.76 40.21
C ARG A 288 22.53 -13.91 39.49
N PHE A 289 23.80 -14.31 39.55
CA PHE A 289 24.89 -13.62 38.85
C PHE A 289 24.66 -13.53 37.32
N LYS A 290 24.04 -14.55 36.70
CA LYS A 290 23.65 -14.51 35.29
C LYS A 290 22.45 -13.58 35.01
N SER A 291 21.53 -13.38 35.96
CA SER A 291 20.38 -12.47 35.79
C SER A 291 20.68 -11.00 36.07
N GLU A 292 21.78 -10.66 36.76
CA GLU A 292 22.24 -9.27 36.88
C GLU A 292 22.74 -8.76 35.49
N PRO A 293 22.56 -7.47 35.13
CA PRO A 293 23.10 -6.87 33.89
C PRO A 293 24.63 -6.95 33.77
N LYS A 294 25.17 -6.98 32.53
CA LYS A 294 26.63 -7.00 32.25
C LYS A 294 27.45 -5.98 33.09
N PRO A 295 27.01 -4.70 33.27
CA PRO A 295 27.71 -3.75 34.13
C PRO A 295 27.80 -4.19 35.60
N SER A 296 26.67 -4.57 36.19
CA SER A 296 26.53 -4.93 37.61
C SER A 296 27.29 -6.19 38.02
N ARG A 297 27.58 -7.09 37.07
CA ARG A 297 28.29 -8.36 37.32
C ARG A 297 29.67 -8.18 37.94
N ILE A 298 30.45 -7.16 37.55
CA ILE A 298 31.75 -6.87 38.17
C ILE A 298 31.56 -6.49 39.65
N ALA A 299 30.62 -5.59 39.95
CA ALA A 299 30.33 -5.17 41.31
C ALA A 299 29.85 -6.35 42.18
N PHE A 300 28.99 -7.22 41.66
CA PHE A 300 28.51 -8.42 42.35
C PHE A 300 29.66 -9.37 42.75
N VAL A 301 30.60 -9.63 41.84
CA VAL A 301 31.75 -10.52 42.08
C VAL A 301 32.73 -9.92 43.09
N LEU A 302 32.98 -8.62 43.02
CA LEU A 302 33.84 -7.89 43.98
C LEU A 302 33.22 -7.82 45.37
N GLN A 303 31.93 -7.47 45.48
CA GLN A 303 31.20 -7.46 46.76
C GLN A 303 31.14 -8.87 47.39
N SER A 304 30.99 -9.92 46.58
CA SER A 304 31.02 -11.31 47.02
C SER A 304 32.42 -11.82 47.42
N LYS A 305 33.47 -11.01 47.21
CA LYS A 305 34.89 -11.35 47.48
C LYS A 305 35.38 -12.59 46.72
N ILE A 306 35.06 -12.64 45.43
CA ILE A 306 35.41 -13.75 44.54
C ILE A 306 36.43 -13.26 43.49
N CYS A 307 37.41 -14.08 43.11
CA CYS A 307 38.35 -13.72 42.04
C CYS A 307 37.63 -13.49 40.70
N ILE A 308 37.79 -12.31 40.09
CA ILE A 308 37.19 -11.96 38.79
C ILE A 308 37.71 -12.82 37.61
N ASN A 309 38.83 -13.53 37.76
CA ASN A 309 39.41 -14.37 36.71
C ASN A 309 38.97 -15.84 36.77
N CYS A 310 38.98 -16.45 37.96
CA CYS A 310 38.69 -17.88 38.13
C CYS A 310 37.39 -18.18 38.90
N PHE A 311 36.63 -17.16 39.28
CA PHE A 311 35.41 -17.25 40.08
C PHE A 311 35.53 -18.13 41.35
N SER A 312 36.72 -18.15 41.96
CA SER A 312 36.97 -18.86 43.22
C SER A 312 37.06 -17.90 44.40
N PHE A 313 36.48 -18.31 45.54
CA PHE A 313 36.59 -17.63 46.84
C PHE A 313 37.98 -17.78 47.49
N ARG A 314 38.85 -18.66 46.95
CA ARG A 314 40.17 -18.97 47.56
C ARG A 314 41.27 -17.97 47.24
N TYR A 315 41.08 -17.08 46.26
CA TYR A 315 42.13 -16.24 45.70
C TYR A 315 41.63 -14.81 45.47
N THR A 316 42.51 -13.83 45.65
CA THR A 316 42.38 -12.50 45.02
C THR A 316 42.91 -12.57 43.58
N LEU A 317 42.75 -11.51 42.79
CA LEU A 317 43.27 -11.44 41.42
C LEU A 317 44.80 -11.60 41.38
N GLU A 318 45.51 -10.90 42.27
CA GLU A 318 46.98 -10.94 42.39
C GLU A 318 47.48 -12.35 42.76
N GLY A 319 46.78 -13.03 43.68
CA GLY A 319 47.10 -14.40 44.10
C GLY A 319 46.49 -15.50 43.22
N CYS A 320 45.92 -15.17 42.05
CA CYS A 320 45.18 -16.14 41.25
C CYS A 320 46.11 -17.05 40.42
N PRO A 321 46.04 -18.39 40.58
CA PRO A 321 46.83 -19.35 39.81
C PRO A 321 46.29 -19.61 38.38
N SER A 322 45.23 -18.91 37.95
CA SER A 322 44.73 -19.03 36.58
C SER A 322 45.45 -18.04 35.67
N GLU A 323 46.25 -18.56 34.75
CA GLU A 323 46.94 -17.77 33.71
C GLU A 323 46.02 -17.37 32.55
N ARG A 324 44.75 -17.81 32.56
CA ARG A 324 43.75 -17.40 31.57
C ARG A 324 43.61 -15.88 31.55
N ARG A 325 43.41 -15.37 30.33
CA ARG A 325 43.11 -13.98 29.98
C ARG A 325 41.82 -13.97 29.17
N CYS A 326 41.08 -12.86 29.22
CA CYS A 326 39.98 -12.62 28.30
C CYS A 326 40.51 -12.28 26.89
N HIS A 327 39.63 -12.22 25.88
CA HIS A 327 40.01 -11.87 24.52
C HIS A 327 40.53 -10.42 24.36
N CYS A 328 40.22 -9.53 25.32
CA CYS A 328 40.85 -8.21 25.45
C CYS A 328 42.25 -8.23 26.07
N GLY A 329 42.82 -9.40 26.36
CA GLY A 329 44.15 -9.58 26.94
C GLY A 329 44.22 -9.52 28.47
N GLU A 330 43.21 -8.99 29.16
CA GLU A 330 43.25 -8.81 30.61
C GLU A 330 42.86 -10.05 31.44
N ARG A 331 43.31 -10.10 32.70
CA ARG A 331 43.11 -11.27 33.60
C ARG A 331 41.73 -11.25 34.29
N HIS A 332 40.65 -11.42 33.52
CA HIS A 332 39.31 -11.66 34.04
C HIS A 332 38.54 -12.69 33.21
N HIS A 333 37.45 -13.22 33.76
CA HIS A 333 36.58 -14.19 33.09
C HIS A 333 35.70 -13.50 32.03
N ALA A 334 35.40 -14.18 30.92
CA ALA A 334 34.54 -13.64 29.85
C ALA A 334 33.11 -13.26 30.30
N LEU A 335 32.58 -13.81 31.40
CA LEU A 335 31.24 -13.48 31.92
C LEU A 335 31.18 -12.17 32.70
N VAL A 336 32.35 -11.58 33.00
CA VAL A 336 32.51 -10.19 33.47
C VAL A 336 33.23 -9.33 32.42
N HIS A 337 33.37 -9.80 31.17
CA HIS A 337 33.83 -8.90 30.11
C HIS A 337 32.76 -7.87 29.80
N GLN A 338 33.19 -6.62 29.73
CA GLN A 338 32.47 -5.53 29.11
C GLN A 338 33.24 -5.23 27.84
N ASP A 339 32.57 -5.40 26.70
CA ASP A 339 33.09 -4.97 25.42
C ASP A 339 33.37 -3.46 25.53
N PRO A 340 34.57 -2.97 25.19
CA PRO A 340 34.83 -1.54 25.19
C PRO A 340 33.83 -0.88 24.22
N GLU A 341 33.16 0.20 24.68
CA GLU A 341 32.14 0.88 23.88
C GLU A 341 32.65 1.10 22.45
N ARG A 342 31.87 0.69 21.44
CA ARG A 342 32.10 1.19 20.07
C ARG A 342 32.06 2.72 20.16
N PRO A 343 33.11 3.44 19.72
CA PRO A 343 33.08 4.89 19.75
C PRO A 343 32.10 5.39 18.68
N SER A 344 30.85 5.57 19.08
CA SER A 344 29.90 6.48 18.44
C SER A 344 30.61 7.82 18.25
N GLY A 345 30.61 8.36 17.03
CA GLY A 345 31.53 9.40 16.55
C GLY A 345 31.39 10.81 17.15
N ALA A 346 30.86 10.96 18.37
CA ALA A 346 30.80 12.20 19.12
C ALA A 346 31.89 12.23 20.20
N LEU A 347 32.63 13.34 20.32
CA LEU A 347 33.49 13.55 21.48
C LEU A 347 32.61 13.72 22.71
N LYS A 348 32.59 12.71 23.61
CA LYS A 348 31.92 12.79 24.92
C LYS A 348 32.57 13.92 25.75
N LEU A 349 32.01 15.13 25.64
CA LEU A 349 32.43 16.32 26.38
C LEU A 349 32.45 16.04 27.89
N PRO A 350 33.37 16.63 28.68
CA PRO A 350 33.32 16.55 30.13
C PRO A 350 31.96 17.02 30.67
N LEU A 351 31.44 16.39 31.74
CA LEU A 351 30.13 16.73 32.31
C LEU A 351 30.02 18.22 32.69
N GLU A 352 31.11 18.83 33.16
CA GLU A 352 31.21 20.27 33.42
C GLU A 352 31.02 21.10 32.14
N SER A 353 31.63 20.70 31.02
CA SER A 353 31.45 21.34 29.71
C SER A 353 30.07 21.10 29.09
N GLN A 354 29.45 19.93 29.35
CA GLN A 354 28.07 19.67 28.95
C GLN A 354 27.09 20.58 29.71
N GLN A 355 27.26 20.71 31.03
CA GLN A 355 26.42 21.58 31.84
C GLN A 355 26.63 23.07 31.50
N GLU A 356 27.86 23.49 31.23
CA GLU A 356 28.14 24.85 30.78
C GLU A 356 27.52 25.13 29.42
N LEU A 357 27.60 24.21 28.44
CA LEU A 357 26.93 24.35 27.15
C LEU A 357 25.41 24.49 27.31
N LYS A 358 24.77 23.63 28.12
CA LYS A 358 23.35 23.74 28.48
C LYS A 358 23.01 25.13 29.05
N ASN A 359 23.79 25.60 30.03
CA ASN A 359 23.57 26.91 30.65
C ASN A 359 23.71 28.06 29.64
N GLN A 360 24.73 28.02 28.78
CA GLN A 360 25.02 29.08 27.79
C GLN A 360 23.97 29.16 26.68
N VAL A 361 23.40 28.02 26.24
CA VAL A 361 22.29 28.02 25.25
C VAL A 361 21.03 28.69 25.83
N LEU A 362 20.66 28.38 27.08
CA LEU A 362 19.52 29.04 27.73
C LEU A 362 19.80 30.52 28.05
N LEU A 363 21.07 30.88 28.31
CA LEU A 363 21.48 32.26 28.52
C LEU A 363 21.42 33.08 27.20
N ALA A 364 21.89 32.52 26.09
CA ALA A 364 21.82 33.16 24.77
C ALA A 364 20.36 33.50 24.41
N LEU A 365 19.44 32.55 24.59
CA LEU A 365 18.00 32.76 24.40
C LEU A 365 17.40 33.90 25.23
N GLN A 366 17.93 34.19 26.42
CA GLN A 366 17.49 35.31 27.26
C GLN A 366 18.10 36.66 26.81
N MET A 367 19.26 36.63 26.13
CA MET A 367 20.02 37.81 25.73
C MET A 367 19.80 38.21 24.26
N ASP A 368 19.35 37.28 23.40
CA ASP A 368 19.21 37.47 21.96
C ASP A 368 18.14 38.51 21.56
N GLN A 369 18.61 39.72 21.26
CA GLN A 369 17.78 40.83 20.75
C GLN A 369 17.42 40.70 19.27
N SER A 370 18.04 39.78 18.52
CA SER A 370 17.80 39.56 17.09
C SER A 370 16.85 38.39 16.89
N ASP A 371 15.77 38.60 16.15
CA ASP A 371 14.72 37.59 15.95
C ASP A 371 15.25 36.35 15.21
N ASN A 372 16.03 36.54 14.15
CA ASN A 372 16.65 35.42 13.41
C ASN A 372 17.61 34.62 14.29
N MET A 373 18.46 35.28 15.08
CA MET A 373 19.36 34.58 16.01
C MET A 373 18.57 33.80 17.05
N ARG A 374 17.54 34.42 17.64
CA ARG A 374 16.70 33.79 18.67
C ARG A 374 15.90 32.59 18.15
N ARG A 375 15.48 32.60 16.88
CA ARG A 375 14.91 31.41 16.20
C ARG A 375 15.92 30.25 16.20
N LYS A 376 17.13 30.49 15.67
CA LYS A 376 18.20 29.48 15.61
C LYS A 376 18.66 29.01 17.00
N SER A 377 18.68 29.91 17.99
CA SER A 377 18.91 29.56 19.40
C SER A 377 17.79 28.68 19.99
N CYS A 378 16.52 28.84 19.56
CA CYS A 378 15.41 27.95 19.95
C CYS A 378 15.54 26.57 19.30
N GLU A 379 15.87 26.52 18.01
CA GLU A 379 16.07 25.29 17.25
C GLU A 379 17.23 24.45 17.85
N VAL A 380 18.38 25.08 18.16
CA VAL A 380 19.51 24.44 18.87
C VAL A 380 19.10 23.93 20.26
N ALA A 381 18.32 24.70 21.02
CA ALA A 381 17.87 24.28 22.35
C ALA A 381 16.89 23.10 22.28
N ALA A 382 15.98 23.08 21.29
CA ALA A 382 15.06 21.98 21.05
C ALA A 382 15.78 20.71 20.60
N GLU A 383 16.76 20.81 19.70
CA GLU A 383 17.59 19.68 19.26
C GLU A 383 18.37 19.08 20.43
N MET A 384 19.01 19.93 21.24
CA MET A 384 19.67 19.48 22.47
C MET A 384 18.69 18.81 23.44
N ALA A 385 17.47 19.35 23.61
CA ALA A 385 16.47 18.75 24.48
C ALA A 385 15.95 17.40 23.96
N ARG A 386 15.83 17.20 22.64
CA ARG A 386 15.43 15.94 22.01
C ARG A 386 16.50 14.85 22.22
N ASN A 387 17.78 15.21 22.06
CA ASN A 387 18.93 14.32 22.31
C ASN A 387 19.28 14.16 23.81
N LEU A 388 18.47 14.70 24.71
CA LEU A 388 18.60 14.57 26.17
C LEU A 388 17.37 13.89 26.80
N ILE A 389 16.78 12.97 26.06
CA ILE A 389 15.84 11.96 26.57
C ILE A 389 16.64 10.66 26.82
N ASP A 390 16.44 10.03 27.98
CA ASP A 390 17.14 8.79 28.37
C ASP A 390 16.45 7.51 27.87
N ASP A 391 17.12 6.35 28.04
CA ASP A 391 16.60 5.03 27.67
C ASP A 391 15.28 4.67 28.38
N ASP A 392 15.01 5.29 29.54
CA ASP A 392 13.75 5.16 30.30
C ASP A 392 12.67 6.17 29.81
N GLY A 393 12.93 6.92 28.74
CA GLY A 393 12.01 7.87 28.11
C GLY A 393 11.79 9.17 28.89
N ASN A 394 12.75 9.61 29.71
CA ASN A 394 12.66 10.84 30.51
C ASN A 394 13.64 11.90 30.02
N ASN A 395 13.22 13.17 30.04
CA ASN A 395 14.13 14.27 29.72
C ASN A 395 15.07 14.59 30.91
N ILE A 396 16.38 14.41 30.71
CA ILE A 396 17.42 14.64 31.72
C ILE A 396 17.93 16.09 31.76
N TRP A 397 17.23 17.03 31.13
CA TRP A 397 17.52 18.47 31.16
C TRP A 397 16.40 19.25 31.85
N SER A 398 16.30 19.07 33.17
CA SER A 398 15.29 19.70 34.03
C SER A 398 15.22 21.24 33.92
N GLU A 399 16.34 21.86 33.57
CA GLU A 399 16.53 23.30 33.43
C GLU A 399 15.89 23.83 32.15
N PHE A 400 15.87 23.03 31.06
CA PHE A 400 15.11 23.35 29.86
C PHE A 400 13.61 23.37 30.15
N LEU A 401 13.09 22.34 30.83
CA LEU A 401 11.66 22.28 31.21
C LEU A 401 11.26 23.46 32.11
N GLN A 402 12.12 23.84 33.06
CA GLN A 402 11.92 25.02 33.90
C GLN A 402 11.95 26.33 33.09
N PHE A 403 12.90 26.48 32.17
CA PHE A 403 13.02 27.65 31.30
C PHE A 403 11.82 27.78 30.34
N LEU A 404 11.38 26.67 29.74
CA LEU A 404 10.22 26.58 28.87
C LEU A 404 8.97 27.16 29.57
N PHE A 405 8.65 26.67 30.77
CA PHE A 405 7.51 27.18 31.54
C PHE A 405 7.71 28.62 32.02
N GLN A 406 8.92 29.05 32.38
CA GLN A 406 9.21 30.45 32.75
C GLN A 406 8.95 31.41 31.58
N CYS A 407 9.39 31.04 30.37
CA CYS A 407 9.21 31.83 29.17
C CYS A 407 7.74 31.86 28.70
N ALA A 408 7.02 30.73 28.75
CA ALA A 408 5.59 30.68 28.42
C ALA A 408 4.71 31.51 29.39
N ASN A 409 5.09 31.59 30.68
CA ASN A 409 4.42 32.41 31.68
C ASN A 409 4.97 33.86 31.76
N SER A 410 5.87 34.24 30.86
CA SER A 410 6.47 35.58 30.84
C SER A 410 5.47 36.66 30.41
N SER A 411 5.67 37.89 30.89
CA SER A 411 4.96 39.07 30.38
C SER A 411 5.55 39.61 29.07
N SER A 412 6.65 39.05 28.58
CA SER A 412 7.25 39.40 27.29
C SER A 412 6.69 38.49 26.18
N PRO A 413 5.99 39.04 25.16
CA PRO A 413 5.50 38.24 24.03
C PRO A 413 6.63 37.47 23.32
N ILE A 414 7.81 38.09 23.23
CA ILE A 414 9.01 37.49 22.63
C ILE A 414 9.42 36.19 23.33
N LEU A 415 9.36 36.16 24.68
CA LEU A 415 9.72 34.96 25.44
C LEU A 415 8.62 33.88 25.36
N LYS A 416 7.34 34.28 25.28
CA LYS A 416 6.25 33.34 24.99
C LYS A 416 6.41 32.68 23.63
N GLU A 417 6.70 33.47 22.61
CA GLU A 417 6.96 33.00 21.24
C GLU A 417 8.12 32.00 21.21
N SER A 418 9.27 32.32 21.85
CA SER A 418 10.39 31.39 21.98
C SER A 418 10.03 30.09 22.72
N ALA A 419 9.21 30.15 23.78
CA ALA A 419 8.75 28.93 24.45
C ALA A 419 7.87 28.05 23.56
N LEU A 420 6.92 28.67 22.84
CA LEU A 420 6.04 27.97 21.90
C LEU A 420 6.81 27.41 20.71
N ARG A 421 7.83 28.11 20.21
CA ARG A 421 8.72 27.63 19.13
C ARG A 421 9.52 26.41 19.59
N MET A 422 10.22 26.49 20.72
CA MET A 422 10.91 25.34 21.30
C MET A 422 9.99 24.14 21.53
N PHE A 423 8.76 24.35 21.99
CA PHE A 423 7.78 23.28 22.16
C PHE A 423 7.20 22.75 20.83
N SER A 424 7.17 23.56 19.76
CA SER A 424 6.76 23.10 18.42
C SER A 424 7.79 22.11 17.86
N SER A 425 9.08 22.41 18.02
CA SER A 425 10.19 21.57 17.53
C SER A 425 10.47 20.32 18.38
N VAL A 426 10.05 20.30 19.65
CA VAL A 426 10.11 19.11 20.54
C VAL A 426 8.87 19.00 21.43
N PRO A 427 7.70 18.61 20.87
CA PRO A 427 6.44 18.54 21.64
C PRO A 427 6.48 17.45 22.72
N GLY A 428 7.20 16.36 22.46
CA GLY A 428 7.39 15.22 23.36
C GLY A 428 8.41 15.45 24.48
N VAL A 429 8.82 16.70 24.74
CA VAL A 429 9.91 17.02 25.70
C VAL A 429 9.66 16.50 27.12
N PHE A 430 8.41 16.21 27.49
CA PHE A 430 8.07 15.65 28.81
C PHE A 430 8.21 14.13 28.88
N GLY A 431 8.32 13.43 27.75
CA GLY A 431 8.46 11.98 27.68
C GLY A 431 7.45 11.21 28.54
N ASN A 432 7.92 10.18 29.25
CA ASN A 432 7.09 9.37 30.16
C ASN A 432 6.49 10.14 31.36
N GLN A 433 6.85 11.41 31.57
CA GLN A 433 6.24 12.27 32.59
C GLN A 433 5.07 13.10 32.05
N GLN A 434 4.84 13.12 30.73
CA GLN A 434 3.87 13.99 30.07
C GLN A 434 2.45 13.94 30.65
N THR A 435 1.95 12.76 31.02
CA THR A 435 0.63 12.55 31.63
C THR A 435 0.43 13.41 32.90
N GLN A 436 1.50 13.74 33.61
CA GLN A 436 1.48 14.60 34.81
C GLN A 436 1.43 16.11 34.47
N HIS A 437 1.71 16.47 33.21
CA HIS A 437 1.80 17.84 32.72
C HIS A 437 0.69 18.24 31.74
N LEU A 438 -0.17 17.33 31.28
CA LEU A 438 -1.21 17.62 30.27
C LEU A 438 -2.11 18.82 30.61
N ASP A 439 -2.55 18.98 31.86
CA ASP A 439 -3.32 20.14 32.31
C ASP A 439 -2.54 21.46 32.15
N LEU A 440 -1.24 21.45 32.48
CA LEU A 440 -0.35 22.61 32.37
C LEU A 440 -0.06 22.94 30.90
N ILE A 441 0.13 21.93 30.04
CA ILE A 441 0.32 22.09 28.60
C ILE A 441 -0.94 22.68 27.96
N LYS A 442 -2.13 22.13 28.25
CA LYS A 442 -3.41 22.67 27.76
C LYS A 442 -3.66 24.09 28.26
N GLN A 443 -3.37 24.37 29.53
CA GLN A 443 -3.50 25.72 30.09
C GLN A 443 -2.55 26.71 29.40
N MET A 444 -1.28 26.34 29.19
CA MET A 444 -0.29 27.15 28.49
C MET A 444 -0.73 27.48 27.06
N LEU A 445 -1.07 26.47 26.27
CA LEU A 445 -1.47 26.63 24.87
C LEU A 445 -2.77 27.46 24.75
N HIS A 446 -3.77 27.21 25.61
CA HIS A 446 -4.99 28.03 25.67
C HIS A 446 -4.70 29.51 26.02
N GLN A 447 -3.80 29.77 26.97
CA GLN A 447 -3.45 31.15 27.33
C GLN A 447 -2.73 31.89 26.20
N SER A 448 -1.87 31.20 25.44
CA SER A 448 -1.17 31.78 24.30
C SER A 448 -2.09 31.99 23.08
N LEU A 449 -2.98 31.05 22.76
CA LEU A 449 -4.00 31.20 21.71
C LEU A 449 -4.95 32.39 21.98
N MET A 450 -5.20 32.71 23.25
CA MET A 450 -6.07 33.81 23.66
C MET A 450 -5.31 35.13 23.95
N ASP A 451 -3.99 35.18 23.73
CA ASP A 451 -3.19 36.37 24.03
C ASP A 451 -3.59 37.54 23.13
N GLN A 452 -4.21 38.57 23.72
CA GLN A 452 -4.68 39.77 23.01
C GLN A 452 -3.56 40.77 22.69
N THR A 453 -2.32 40.54 23.15
CA THR A 453 -1.22 41.51 23.06
C THR A 453 -0.25 41.27 21.91
N SER A 454 -0.14 40.03 21.42
CA SER A 454 0.62 39.73 20.19
C SER A 454 -0.07 38.67 19.32
N TYR A 455 -0.14 38.95 18.03
CA TYR A 455 -0.52 37.97 17.02
C TYR A 455 0.54 36.86 16.87
N THR A 456 1.85 37.16 16.96
CA THR A 456 2.91 36.16 16.79
C THR A 456 2.86 35.06 17.85
N VAL A 457 2.44 35.41 19.07
CA VAL A 457 2.20 34.46 20.16
C VAL A 457 0.99 33.56 19.87
N ARG A 458 -0.10 34.11 19.32
CA ARG A 458 -1.27 33.33 18.90
C ARG A 458 -0.92 32.39 17.74
N PHE A 459 -0.21 32.90 16.73
CA PHE A 459 0.26 32.18 15.55
C PHE A 459 1.17 31.00 15.92
N GLN A 460 2.23 31.23 16.68
CA GLN A 460 3.12 30.15 17.14
C GLN A 460 2.40 29.20 18.12
N ALA A 461 1.35 29.63 18.81
CA ALA A 461 0.51 28.74 19.62
C ALA A 461 -0.38 27.81 18.78
N VAL A 462 -0.77 28.19 17.55
CA VAL A 462 -1.40 27.25 16.60
C VAL A 462 -0.39 26.17 16.21
N LYS A 463 0.80 26.54 15.71
CA LYS A 463 1.86 25.58 15.36
C LYS A 463 2.20 24.63 16.53
N ALA A 464 2.29 25.18 17.74
CA ALA A 464 2.56 24.42 18.97
C ALA A 464 1.44 23.43 19.35
N VAL A 465 0.17 23.71 19.02
CA VAL A 465 -0.90 22.71 19.16
C VAL A 465 -0.84 21.69 18.02
N SER A 466 -0.63 22.11 16.76
CA SER A 466 -0.51 21.18 15.62
C SER A 466 0.58 20.14 15.87
N ALA A 467 1.81 20.56 16.16
CA ALA A 467 2.93 19.65 16.42
C ALA A 467 2.68 18.69 17.60
N PHE A 468 2.03 19.16 18.66
CA PHE A 468 1.65 18.31 19.79
C PHE A 468 0.56 17.30 19.44
N ILE A 469 -0.43 17.68 18.64
CA ILE A 469 -1.50 16.76 18.22
C ILE A 469 -0.96 15.71 17.24
N MET A 470 -0.07 16.08 16.31
CA MET A 470 0.55 15.14 15.36
C MET A 470 1.47 14.12 16.04
N LEU A 471 2.17 14.50 17.11
CA LEU A 471 2.92 13.54 17.95
C LEU A 471 1.99 12.47 18.58
N HIS A 472 0.70 12.78 18.74
CA HIS A 472 -0.29 11.97 19.44
C HIS A 472 -1.42 11.50 18.51
N ASP A 473 -1.12 11.34 17.22
CA ASP A 473 -2.05 10.98 16.12
C ASP A 473 -2.98 9.78 16.41
N LYS A 474 -2.48 8.80 17.16
CA LYS A 474 -3.21 7.58 17.55
C LYS A 474 -3.88 7.69 18.94
N GLU A 475 -3.59 8.73 19.72
CA GLU A 475 -4.08 8.92 21.09
C GLU A 475 -5.40 9.69 21.14
N ASP A 476 -6.46 8.98 20.74
CA ASP A 476 -7.86 9.40 20.84
C ASP A 476 -8.28 10.03 22.20
N PRO A 477 -7.70 9.67 23.38
CA PRO A 477 -7.92 10.39 24.64
C PRO A 477 -7.31 11.81 24.68
N ILE A 478 -6.10 12.00 24.16
CA ILE A 478 -5.43 13.32 24.09
C ILE A 478 -6.22 14.22 23.15
N HIS A 479 -6.62 13.74 21.96
CA HIS A 479 -7.50 14.46 21.04
C HIS A 479 -8.79 14.96 21.72
N LYS A 480 -9.47 14.09 22.50
CA LYS A 480 -10.69 14.44 23.24
C LYS A 480 -10.45 15.46 24.36
N PHE A 481 -9.25 15.50 24.92
CA PHE A 481 -8.84 16.46 25.95
C PHE A 481 -8.46 17.83 25.36
N PHE A 482 -7.77 17.87 24.22
CA PHE A 482 -7.30 19.12 23.60
C PHE A 482 -8.29 19.79 22.63
N LYS A 483 -9.35 19.10 22.18
CA LYS A 483 -10.36 19.62 21.22
C LYS A 483 -10.91 21.03 21.53
N ASP A 484 -10.95 21.43 22.80
CA ASP A 484 -11.50 22.72 23.23
C ASP A 484 -10.61 23.91 22.78
N LEU A 485 -9.40 23.64 22.29
CA LEU A 485 -8.50 24.64 21.68
C LEU A 485 -8.83 24.93 20.21
N LEU A 486 -9.65 24.11 19.55
CA LEU A 486 -9.96 24.26 18.13
C LEU A 486 -10.73 25.56 17.78
N PRO A 487 -11.74 26.02 18.55
CA PRO A 487 -12.38 27.29 18.25
C PRO A 487 -11.42 28.50 18.36
N PRO A 488 -10.54 28.60 19.38
CA PRO A 488 -9.42 29.54 19.36
C PRO A 488 -8.50 29.41 18.13
N ILE A 489 -8.10 28.19 17.74
CA ILE A 489 -7.26 27.98 16.54
C ILE A 489 -7.93 28.52 15.28
N MET A 490 -9.23 28.26 15.08
CA MET A 490 -9.97 28.78 13.93
C MET A 490 -10.14 30.32 13.94
N GLN A 491 -10.13 30.96 15.12
CA GLN A 491 -10.10 32.43 15.21
C GLN A 491 -8.76 33.00 14.74
N VAL A 492 -7.64 32.37 15.13
CA VAL A 492 -6.30 32.76 14.66
C VAL A 492 -6.14 32.48 13.17
N MET A 493 -6.66 31.36 12.67
CA MET A 493 -6.66 31.02 11.24
C MET A 493 -7.43 32.05 10.41
N ALA A 494 -8.61 32.48 10.88
CA ALA A 494 -9.38 33.52 10.20
C ALA A 494 -8.61 34.86 10.15
N GLU A 495 -7.90 35.23 11.22
CA GLU A 495 -7.03 36.40 11.26
C GLU A 495 -5.79 36.28 10.34
N CYS A 496 -5.31 35.05 10.09
CA CYS A 496 -4.23 34.74 9.15
C CYS A 496 -4.70 34.96 7.70
N VAL A 497 -5.83 34.34 7.35
CA VAL A 497 -6.49 34.49 6.03
C VAL A 497 -6.92 35.94 5.76
N GLU A 498 -7.28 36.72 6.78
CA GLU A 498 -7.62 38.15 6.64
C GLU A 498 -6.41 39.08 6.50
N LYS A 499 -5.18 38.57 6.66
CA LYS A 499 -3.94 39.30 6.35
C LYS A 499 -3.29 38.84 5.05
N ALA A 500 -3.43 37.55 4.73
CA ALA A 500 -2.78 36.90 3.59
C ALA A 500 -1.24 37.06 3.55
N ASP A 501 -0.61 37.23 4.72
CA ASP A 501 0.82 37.57 4.87
C ASP A 501 1.75 36.37 5.10
N ASP A 502 1.23 35.29 5.69
CA ASP A 502 1.97 34.05 5.99
C ASP A 502 1.00 32.85 5.93
N ASP A 503 1.24 31.90 5.02
CA ASP A 503 0.37 30.74 4.77
C ASP A 503 0.61 29.55 5.70
N THR A 504 1.65 29.62 6.54
CA THR A 504 2.15 28.51 7.38
C THR A 504 1.05 27.89 8.24
N LEU A 505 0.07 28.66 8.71
CA LEU A 505 -1.00 28.10 9.54
C LEU A 505 -1.96 27.21 8.75
N LEU A 506 -2.20 27.51 7.47
CA LEU A 506 -3.05 26.69 6.60
C LEU A 506 -2.34 25.37 6.26
N LYS A 507 -1.04 25.42 5.95
CA LYS A 507 -0.16 24.24 5.87
C LYS A 507 -0.25 23.41 7.17
N CYS A 508 -0.03 24.02 8.33
CA CYS A 508 -0.21 23.37 9.65
C CYS A 508 -1.64 22.93 10.04
N LEU A 509 -2.62 23.10 9.16
CA LEU A 509 -3.96 22.52 9.26
C LEU A 509 -4.17 21.36 8.28
N ILE A 510 -3.49 21.39 7.12
CA ILE A 510 -3.37 20.27 6.18
C ILE A 510 -2.60 19.12 6.85
N ASP A 511 -1.46 19.39 7.49
CA ASP A 511 -0.71 18.39 8.28
C ASP A 511 -1.61 17.70 9.33
N LEU A 512 -2.52 18.46 9.95
CA LEU A 512 -3.51 17.96 10.92
C LEU A 512 -4.67 17.19 10.28
N ALA A 513 -5.01 17.46 9.02
CA ALA A 513 -5.97 16.69 8.25
C ALA A 513 -5.38 15.37 7.75
N GLU A 514 -4.08 15.33 7.47
CA GLU A 514 -3.38 14.09 7.14
C GLU A 514 -3.22 13.22 8.39
N SER A 515 -2.51 13.72 9.40
CA SER A 515 -2.13 12.98 10.60
C SER A 515 -3.31 12.69 11.55
N ALA A 516 -4.16 13.68 11.82
CA ALA A 516 -5.11 13.64 12.93
C ALA A 516 -6.54 14.14 12.59
N PRO A 517 -7.14 13.81 11.42
CA PRO A 517 -8.38 14.45 10.92
C PRO A 517 -9.58 14.36 11.87
N LYS A 518 -9.65 13.30 12.71
CA LYS A 518 -10.69 13.13 13.74
C LYS A 518 -10.68 14.26 14.78
N PHE A 519 -9.53 14.88 15.03
CA PHE A 519 -9.37 16.03 15.91
C PHE A 519 -10.16 17.23 15.38
N LEU A 520 -10.05 17.53 14.08
CA LEU A 520 -10.65 18.70 13.43
C LEU A 520 -12.19 18.68 13.39
N ARG A 521 -12.81 17.50 13.54
CA ARG A 521 -14.27 17.27 13.43
C ARG A 521 -15.17 18.29 14.13
N PRO A 522 -14.89 18.79 15.36
CA PRO A 522 -15.73 19.78 16.05
C PRO A 522 -15.74 21.18 15.43
N GLN A 523 -14.82 21.47 14.49
CA GLN A 523 -14.74 22.73 13.74
C GLN A 523 -14.78 22.54 12.22
N LEU A 524 -15.01 21.32 11.72
CA LEU A 524 -15.06 21.03 10.28
C LEU A 524 -16.01 21.96 9.50
N ASP A 525 -17.14 22.33 10.10
CA ASP A 525 -18.10 23.27 9.48
C ASP A 525 -17.49 24.66 9.23
N THR A 526 -16.68 25.12 10.19
CA THR A 526 -15.92 26.38 10.13
C THR A 526 -14.76 26.29 9.13
N ILE A 527 -14.05 25.16 9.12
CA ILE A 527 -12.90 24.89 8.23
C ILE A 527 -13.36 24.95 6.77
N ILE A 528 -14.38 24.18 6.40
CA ILE A 528 -14.84 24.12 5.00
C ILE A 528 -15.45 25.47 4.57
N GLN A 529 -16.13 26.22 5.46
CA GLN A 529 -16.57 27.58 5.16
C GLN A 529 -15.40 28.55 4.93
N LEU A 530 -14.30 28.42 5.67
CA LEU A 530 -13.11 29.25 5.49
C LEU A 530 -12.42 28.93 4.16
N CYS A 531 -12.18 27.65 3.87
CA CYS A 531 -11.60 27.21 2.60
C CYS A 531 -12.42 27.67 1.39
N LEU A 532 -13.75 27.48 1.41
CA LEU A 532 -14.63 27.97 0.35
C LEU A 532 -14.60 29.49 0.21
N LYS A 533 -14.53 30.26 1.31
CA LYS A 533 -14.36 31.73 1.28
C LYS A 533 -13.08 32.09 0.51
N VAL A 534 -11.95 31.45 0.84
CA VAL A 534 -10.64 31.68 0.20
C VAL A 534 -10.68 31.35 -1.29
N MET A 535 -11.15 30.15 -1.65
CA MET A 535 -11.31 29.74 -3.06
C MET A 535 -12.21 30.69 -3.86
N SER A 536 -13.26 31.23 -3.25
CA SER A 536 -14.23 32.15 -3.90
C SER A 536 -13.79 33.62 -3.96
N SER A 537 -12.57 33.94 -3.50
CA SER A 537 -12.10 35.32 -3.37
C SER A 537 -11.29 35.77 -4.59
N ASP A 538 -11.83 36.71 -5.37
CA ASP A 538 -11.12 37.31 -6.51
C ASP A 538 -9.79 37.96 -6.07
N ASP A 539 -9.81 38.69 -4.94
CA ASP A 539 -8.67 39.43 -4.37
C ASP A 539 -7.58 38.56 -3.69
N MET A 540 -7.63 37.23 -3.82
CA MET A 540 -6.73 36.29 -3.12
C MET A 540 -5.76 35.59 -4.09
N ASP A 541 -4.50 35.47 -3.71
CA ASP A 541 -3.47 34.81 -4.53
C ASP A 541 -3.72 33.30 -4.72
N ASN A 542 -3.23 32.75 -5.83
CA ASN A 542 -3.48 31.36 -6.23
C ASN A 542 -3.00 30.34 -5.19
N SER A 543 -1.79 30.51 -4.62
CA SER A 543 -1.25 29.64 -3.56
C SER A 543 -2.22 29.46 -2.37
N TRP A 544 -2.85 30.54 -1.89
CA TRP A 544 -3.87 30.46 -0.84
C TRP A 544 -5.12 29.70 -1.30
N LYS A 545 -5.54 29.82 -2.57
CA LYS A 545 -6.66 29.07 -3.16
C LYS A 545 -6.32 27.58 -3.29
N HIS A 546 -5.10 27.23 -3.67
CA HIS A 546 -4.60 25.86 -3.76
C HIS A 546 -4.54 25.20 -2.39
N LEU A 547 -3.92 25.84 -1.40
CA LEU A 547 -3.89 25.34 -0.01
C LEU A 547 -5.30 25.21 0.59
N ALA A 548 -6.22 26.13 0.25
CA ALA A 548 -7.62 26.04 0.67
C ALA A 548 -8.37 24.88 0.00
N LEU A 549 -8.05 24.55 -1.25
CA LEU A 549 -8.57 23.39 -1.96
C LEU A 549 -7.97 22.10 -1.40
N GLU A 550 -6.64 22.00 -1.30
CA GLU A 550 -5.91 20.86 -0.76
C GLU A 550 -6.47 20.45 0.61
N MET A 551 -6.64 21.40 1.54
CA MET A 551 -7.28 21.17 2.85
C MET A 551 -8.63 20.43 2.78
N ILE A 552 -9.39 20.57 1.69
CA ILE A 552 -10.64 19.85 1.43
C ILE A 552 -10.38 18.48 0.77
N VAL A 553 -9.37 18.38 -0.10
CA VAL A 553 -8.91 17.13 -0.72
C VAL A 553 -8.33 16.17 0.32
N THR A 554 -7.34 16.60 1.12
CA THR A 554 -6.70 15.78 2.18
C THR A 554 -7.75 15.23 3.15
N LEU A 555 -8.70 16.05 3.60
CA LEU A 555 -9.81 15.62 4.46
C LEU A 555 -10.76 14.61 3.79
N SER A 556 -10.85 14.66 2.46
CA SER A 556 -11.65 13.74 1.65
C SER A 556 -10.96 12.40 1.42
N GLU A 557 -9.63 12.35 1.49
CA GLU A 557 -8.83 11.12 1.40
C GLU A 557 -8.68 10.45 2.78
N THR A 558 -8.28 11.21 3.81
CA THR A 558 -8.01 10.66 5.16
C THR A 558 -9.25 10.47 6.00
N ALA A 559 -10.33 11.22 5.74
CA ALA A 559 -11.58 11.13 6.50
C ALA A 559 -12.87 11.22 5.64
N PRO A 560 -12.99 10.48 4.51
CA PRO A 560 -14.13 10.56 3.60
C PRO A 560 -15.50 10.29 4.25
N ALA A 561 -15.55 9.41 5.25
CA ALA A 561 -16.77 9.14 6.00
C ALA A 561 -17.21 10.31 6.91
N MET A 562 -16.26 11.14 7.37
CA MET A 562 -16.54 12.38 8.08
C MET A 562 -17.00 13.46 7.10
N MET A 563 -16.28 13.63 5.99
CA MET A 563 -16.61 14.60 4.94
C MET A 563 -18.01 14.37 4.36
N ARG A 564 -18.31 13.16 3.87
CA ARG A 564 -19.65 12.81 3.33
C ARG A 564 -20.79 13.08 4.32
N LYS A 565 -20.56 12.91 5.62
CA LYS A 565 -21.60 13.03 6.65
C LYS A 565 -21.81 14.45 7.14
N GLU A 566 -20.73 15.12 7.55
CA GLU A 566 -20.82 16.39 8.28
C GLU A 566 -20.60 17.59 7.32
N ALA A 567 -19.78 17.42 6.28
CA ALA A 567 -19.47 18.44 5.27
C ALA A 567 -20.17 18.25 3.90
N GLY A 568 -20.85 17.13 3.66
CA GLY A 568 -21.44 16.77 2.35
C GLY A 568 -22.38 17.81 1.73
N LYS A 569 -22.95 18.71 2.55
CA LYS A 569 -23.73 19.89 2.12
C LYS A 569 -22.94 20.95 1.35
N TYR A 570 -21.60 20.93 1.40
CA TYR A 570 -20.70 21.89 0.75
C TYR A 570 -20.23 21.44 -0.64
N ILE A 571 -20.28 20.14 -0.95
CA ILE A 571 -19.83 19.60 -2.25
C ILE A 571 -20.55 20.26 -3.46
N PRO A 572 -21.87 20.60 -3.40
CA PRO A 572 -22.54 21.35 -4.47
C PRO A 572 -22.04 22.80 -4.68
N VAL A 573 -21.23 23.34 -3.77
CA VAL A 573 -20.59 24.67 -3.87
C VAL A 573 -19.11 24.52 -4.25
N LEU A 574 -18.43 23.52 -3.69
CA LEU A 574 -17.05 23.17 -4.00
C LEU A 574 -16.85 22.87 -5.49
N VAL A 575 -17.64 21.95 -6.04
CA VAL A 575 -17.45 21.45 -7.42
C VAL A 575 -17.52 22.59 -8.46
N PRO A 576 -18.50 23.52 -8.42
CA PRO A 576 -18.48 24.70 -9.28
C PRO A 576 -17.24 25.61 -9.14
N LEU A 577 -16.62 25.72 -7.96
CA LEU A 577 -15.39 26.50 -7.80
C LEU A 577 -14.19 25.80 -8.44
N VAL A 578 -14.03 24.49 -8.21
CA VAL A 578 -12.99 23.68 -8.86
C VAL A 578 -13.14 23.72 -10.39
N LEU A 579 -14.36 23.51 -10.90
CA LEU A 579 -14.69 23.64 -12.33
C LEU A 579 -14.50 25.06 -12.90
N THR A 580 -14.40 26.09 -12.06
CA THR A 580 -14.08 27.46 -12.48
C THR A 580 -12.55 27.67 -12.57
N LEU A 581 -11.79 27.16 -11.61
CA LEU A 581 -10.31 27.15 -11.67
C LEU A 581 -9.80 26.38 -12.90
N MET A 582 -10.45 25.26 -13.26
CA MET A 582 -10.19 24.53 -14.52
C MET A 582 -10.44 25.35 -15.81
N THR A 583 -11.05 26.54 -15.74
CA THR A 583 -11.20 27.45 -16.91
C THR A 583 -10.12 28.54 -17.00
N ASP A 584 -9.23 28.62 -16.02
CA ASP A 584 -8.15 29.61 -15.97
C ASP A 584 -6.92 29.11 -16.75
N LEU A 585 -7.08 29.10 -18.08
CA LEU A 585 -6.11 28.62 -19.07
C LEU A 585 -5.64 29.79 -19.92
N ASP A 586 -4.37 29.86 -20.32
CA ASP A 586 -3.92 30.91 -21.23
C ASP A 586 -4.44 30.77 -22.67
N ASP A 587 -4.63 31.91 -23.35
CA ASP A 587 -5.20 32.00 -24.71
C ASP A 587 -4.09 32.23 -25.76
N ASP A 588 -3.02 31.43 -25.68
CA ASP A 588 -1.90 31.46 -26.63
C ASP A 588 -2.32 30.91 -28.01
N PRO A 589 -2.18 31.69 -29.10
CA PRO A 589 -2.52 31.27 -30.45
C PRO A 589 -1.49 30.32 -31.10
N GLU A 590 -0.22 30.31 -30.67
CA GLU A 590 0.82 29.46 -31.28
C GLU A 590 0.83 28.04 -30.67
N TRP A 591 0.24 27.84 -29.49
CA TRP A 591 0.08 26.56 -28.79
C TRP A 591 -0.20 25.37 -29.70
N SER A 592 -1.14 25.49 -30.64
CA SER A 592 -1.55 24.38 -31.51
C SER A 592 -0.53 23.96 -32.55
N VAL A 593 0.43 24.84 -32.87
CA VAL A 593 1.47 24.64 -33.91
C VAL A 593 2.87 24.51 -33.35
N SER A 594 3.07 24.69 -32.04
CA SER A 594 4.34 24.38 -31.37
C SER A 594 4.73 22.92 -31.57
N ASP A 595 6.00 22.68 -31.90
CA ASP A 595 6.63 21.35 -31.94
C ASP A 595 7.24 20.96 -30.58
N GLU A 596 7.40 21.95 -29.70
CA GLU A 596 7.81 21.76 -28.31
C GLU A 596 6.57 21.81 -27.40
N ILE A 597 6.42 20.79 -26.57
CA ILE A 597 5.44 20.81 -25.47
C ILE A 597 6.09 21.65 -24.37
N VAL A 598 5.69 22.91 -24.28
CA VAL A 598 5.78 23.63 -23.00
C VAL A 598 4.76 22.96 -22.09
N GLU A 599 5.26 22.44 -20.96
CA GLU A 599 4.46 21.91 -19.86
C GLU A 599 3.67 23.08 -19.22
N ASP A 600 2.40 22.85 -18.88
CA ASP A 600 1.63 23.85 -18.13
C ASP A 600 2.17 23.81 -16.69
N ASP A 601 2.49 24.98 -16.12
CA ASP A 601 3.00 25.15 -14.74
C ASP A 601 2.22 24.27 -13.74
N ASN A 602 2.92 23.49 -12.92
CA ASN A 602 2.28 22.60 -11.93
C ASN A 602 1.50 23.39 -10.86
N ASP A 603 1.88 24.64 -10.59
CA ASP A 603 1.13 25.61 -9.76
C ASP A 603 0.02 26.34 -10.54
N SER A 604 -0.29 25.95 -11.78
CA SER A 604 -1.38 26.56 -12.55
C SER A 604 -2.77 26.18 -11.99
N ASN A 605 -3.67 27.17 -11.98
CA ASN A 605 -5.05 27.00 -11.48
C ASN A 605 -5.80 25.85 -12.19
N ASN A 606 -5.50 25.56 -13.46
CA ASN A 606 -6.12 24.46 -14.18
C ASN A 606 -5.57 23.08 -13.79
N VAL A 607 -4.25 22.90 -13.68
CA VAL A 607 -3.63 21.60 -13.31
C VAL A 607 -4.01 21.22 -11.87
N VAL A 608 -3.83 22.14 -10.92
CA VAL A 608 -4.17 21.91 -9.50
C VAL A 608 -5.65 21.57 -9.32
N ALA A 609 -6.54 22.24 -10.06
CA ALA A 609 -7.98 21.98 -9.97
C ALA A 609 -8.41 20.66 -10.66
N GLU A 610 -7.71 20.22 -11.70
CA GLU A 610 -7.96 18.92 -12.32
C GLU A 610 -7.54 17.76 -11.39
N SER A 611 -6.31 17.80 -10.87
CA SER A 611 -5.79 16.83 -9.89
C SER A 611 -6.67 16.77 -8.63
N ALA A 612 -7.07 17.93 -8.09
CA ALA A 612 -7.97 17.99 -6.95
C ALA A 612 -9.37 17.42 -7.25
N LEU A 613 -9.87 17.52 -8.49
CA LEU A 613 -11.18 16.97 -8.85
C LEU A 613 -11.17 15.44 -8.87
N ASP A 614 -10.08 14.81 -9.33
CA ASP A 614 -9.91 13.36 -9.24
C ASP A 614 -9.76 12.90 -7.80
N ARG A 615 -8.83 13.48 -7.04
CA ARG A 615 -8.60 13.09 -5.63
C ARG A 615 -9.88 13.24 -4.79
N LEU A 616 -10.72 14.23 -5.08
CA LEU A 616 -12.08 14.36 -4.51
C LEU A 616 -13.04 13.26 -4.99
N ALA A 617 -13.00 12.87 -6.26
CA ALA A 617 -13.79 11.77 -6.82
C ALA A 617 -13.40 10.42 -6.21
N CYS A 618 -12.11 10.13 -6.10
CA CYS A 618 -11.55 8.90 -5.52
C CYS A 618 -11.84 8.81 -4.00
N GLY A 619 -11.55 9.86 -3.22
CA GLY A 619 -11.82 9.88 -1.78
C GLY A 619 -13.32 9.86 -1.42
N LEU A 620 -14.11 10.76 -2.00
CA LEU A 620 -15.54 10.86 -1.68
C LEU A 620 -16.42 9.85 -2.45
N GLY A 621 -15.92 9.26 -3.53
CA GLY A 621 -16.59 8.29 -4.39
C GLY A 621 -17.67 8.92 -5.28
N GLY A 622 -17.82 8.39 -6.50
CA GLY A 622 -18.76 8.91 -7.50
C GLY A 622 -20.24 9.02 -7.12
N LYS A 623 -20.71 8.37 -6.05
CA LYS A 623 -22.05 8.62 -5.48
C LYS A 623 -22.20 10.03 -4.88
N THR A 624 -21.08 10.67 -4.56
CA THR A 624 -20.99 12.01 -3.95
C THR A 624 -20.66 13.08 -4.99
N ILE A 625 -19.60 12.87 -5.78
CA ILE A 625 -19.06 13.87 -6.72
C ILE A 625 -19.84 13.91 -8.04
N LEU A 626 -20.01 12.77 -8.72
CA LEU A 626 -20.56 12.71 -10.09
C LEU A 626 -21.89 13.45 -10.28
N PRO A 627 -22.88 13.41 -9.35
CA PRO A 627 -24.13 14.16 -9.51
C PRO A 627 -23.94 15.68 -9.54
N GLN A 628 -22.91 16.21 -8.88
CA GLN A 628 -22.61 17.64 -8.90
C GLN A 628 -21.90 18.01 -10.21
N VAL A 629 -20.90 17.22 -10.62
CA VAL A 629 -20.15 17.44 -11.87
C VAL A 629 -21.12 17.41 -13.07
N ILE A 630 -21.87 16.32 -13.25
CA ILE A 630 -22.82 16.15 -14.36
C ILE A 630 -23.93 17.22 -14.37
N SER A 631 -24.24 17.86 -13.23
CA SER A 631 -25.19 18.98 -13.22
C SER A 631 -24.65 20.27 -13.88
N ASN A 632 -23.32 20.44 -13.93
CA ASN A 632 -22.64 21.60 -14.52
C ASN A 632 -22.20 21.35 -15.97
N ILE A 633 -21.70 20.14 -16.27
CA ILE A 633 -21.13 19.75 -17.57
C ILE A 633 -21.97 20.21 -18.79
N PRO A 634 -23.30 19.99 -18.88
CA PRO A 634 -24.07 20.38 -20.07
C PRO A 634 -24.06 21.89 -20.34
N GLN A 635 -24.04 22.73 -19.29
CA GLN A 635 -23.96 24.18 -19.45
C GLN A 635 -22.57 24.58 -19.95
N MET A 636 -21.52 24.01 -19.36
CA MET A 636 -20.13 24.29 -19.71
C MET A 636 -19.80 23.86 -21.16
N LEU A 637 -20.20 22.66 -21.57
CA LEU A 637 -20.07 22.16 -22.95
C LEU A 637 -20.83 23.01 -23.97
N SER A 638 -21.95 23.64 -23.58
CA SER A 638 -22.72 24.55 -24.44
C SER A 638 -22.17 25.99 -24.51
N ASN A 639 -21.14 26.31 -23.73
CA ASN A 639 -20.65 27.68 -23.58
C ASN A 639 -19.88 28.16 -24.83
N PRO A 640 -20.14 29.38 -25.34
CA PRO A 640 -19.36 29.94 -26.46
C PRO A 640 -17.87 30.13 -26.15
N ASN A 641 -17.49 30.41 -24.90
CA ASN A 641 -16.08 30.46 -24.49
C ASN A 641 -15.49 29.04 -24.49
N TRP A 642 -14.40 28.84 -25.23
CA TRP A 642 -13.75 27.54 -25.40
C TRP A 642 -13.20 26.98 -24.08
N LYS A 643 -12.76 27.83 -23.14
CA LYS A 643 -12.17 27.42 -21.86
C LYS A 643 -13.15 26.60 -21.00
N TYR A 644 -14.44 26.94 -21.05
CA TYR A 644 -15.49 26.15 -20.38
C TYR A 644 -15.75 24.79 -21.04
N ARG A 645 -15.65 24.70 -22.37
CA ARG A 645 -15.80 23.42 -23.09
C ARG A 645 -14.61 22.51 -22.84
N HIS A 646 -13.40 23.08 -22.79
CA HIS A 646 -12.17 22.42 -22.37
C HIS A 646 -12.29 21.86 -20.94
N ALA A 647 -12.53 22.74 -19.95
CA ALA A 647 -12.68 22.38 -18.55
C ALA A 647 -13.73 21.27 -18.33
N ALA A 648 -14.84 21.30 -19.08
CA ALA A 648 -15.87 20.27 -18.99
C ALA A 648 -15.46 18.91 -19.56
N LEU A 649 -14.55 18.87 -20.54
CA LEU A 649 -14.03 17.61 -21.09
C LEU A 649 -12.95 17.04 -20.15
N MET A 650 -12.03 17.88 -19.67
CA MET A 650 -11.04 17.47 -18.67
C MET A 650 -11.70 17.03 -17.36
N ALA A 651 -12.76 17.70 -16.91
CA ALA A 651 -13.57 17.28 -15.76
C ALA A 651 -14.44 16.03 -15.99
N ILE A 652 -14.49 15.49 -17.22
CA ILE A 652 -15.00 14.13 -17.49
C ILE A 652 -13.87 13.12 -17.38
N SER A 653 -12.64 13.46 -17.83
CA SER A 653 -11.43 12.65 -17.60
C SER A 653 -11.20 12.45 -16.10
N ALA A 654 -10.98 13.54 -15.38
CA ALA A 654 -10.57 13.57 -13.97
C ALA A 654 -11.62 13.05 -12.97
N VAL A 655 -12.76 12.52 -13.41
CA VAL A 655 -13.70 11.84 -12.51
C VAL A 655 -13.93 10.38 -12.89
N GLY A 656 -13.29 9.89 -13.96
CA GLY A 656 -13.54 8.56 -14.51
C GLY A 656 -13.11 7.43 -13.58
N GLU A 657 -11.92 7.50 -12.98
CA GLU A 657 -11.46 6.56 -11.94
C GLU A 657 -12.36 6.65 -10.69
N GLY A 658 -12.44 7.81 -10.04
CA GLY A 658 -13.23 7.98 -8.81
C GLY A 658 -14.75 7.72 -8.96
N CYS A 659 -15.29 7.72 -10.19
CA CYS A 659 -16.72 7.53 -10.47
C CYS A 659 -17.07 6.36 -11.39
N THR A 660 -16.14 5.47 -11.76
CA THR A 660 -16.34 4.44 -12.82
C THR A 660 -17.67 3.69 -12.67
N LYS A 661 -17.90 3.10 -11.48
CA LYS A 661 -19.07 2.29 -11.11
C LYS A 661 -20.40 3.06 -11.11
N GLN A 662 -20.39 4.38 -11.35
CA GLN A 662 -21.58 5.22 -11.53
C GLN A 662 -21.68 5.73 -12.97
N MET A 663 -20.55 6.06 -13.60
CA MET A 663 -20.47 6.48 -15.00
C MET A 663 -20.83 5.35 -15.98
N GLU A 664 -20.46 4.08 -15.71
CA GLU A 664 -20.76 2.92 -16.57
C GLU A 664 -22.22 2.86 -17.07
N GLY A 665 -23.18 3.16 -16.19
CA GLY A 665 -24.63 3.11 -16.48
C GLY A 665 -25.13 4.24 -17.38
N MET A 666 -24.32 5.28 -17.60
CA MET A 666 -24.60 6.46 -18.43
C MET A 666 -23.49 6.77 -19.45
N LEU A 667 -22.46 5.93 -19.53
CA LEU A 667 -21.27 6.09 -20.38
C LEU A 667 -21.60 6.30 -21.87
N GLY A 668 -22.72 5.71 -22.35
CA GLY A 668 -23.22 5.97 -23.69
C GLY A 668 -23.71 7.41 -23.93
N GLN A 669 -24.30 8.06 -22.91
CA GLN A 669 -24.69 9.47 -22.96
C GLN A 669 -23.47 10.39 -22.84
N ILE A 670 -22.51 10.03 -21.99
CA ILE A 670 -21.22 10.73 -21.85
C ILE A 670 -20.49 10.71 -23.20
N MET A 671 -20.37 9.55 -23.85
CA MET A 671 -19.73 9.42 -25.16
C MET A 671 -20.47 10.14 -26.28
N GLU A 672 -21.80 10.19 -26.28
CA GLU A 672 -22.54 11.04 -27.22
C GLU A 672 -22.35 12.55 -26.95
N GLY A 673 -22.08 12.92 -25.69
CA GLY A 673 -21.67 14.26 -25.31
C GLY A 673 -20.24 14.61 -25.76
N VAL A 674 -19.28 13.71 -25.58
CA VAL A 674 -17.83 13.95 -25.84
C VAL A 674 -17.49 13.88 -27.33
N LEU A 675 -17.95 12.87 -28.07
CA LEU A 675 -17.50 12.59 -29.44
C LEU A 675 -17.70 13.75 -30.44
N GLN A 676 -18.70 14.62 -30.23
CA GLN A 676 -18.92 15.80 -31.08
C GLN A 676 -17.80 16.84 -30.96
N TYR A 677 -17.10 16.90 -29.83
CA TYR A 677 -16.04 17.88 -29.58
C TYR A 677 -14.71 17.53 -30.23
N LEU A 678 -14.56 16.33 -30.81
CA LEU A 678 -13.49 16.02 -31.78
C LEU A 678 -13.56 16.90 -33.04
N SER A 679 -14.68 17.59 -33.28
CA SER A 679 -14.87 18.57 -34.36
C SER A 679 -15.15 19.99 -33.84
N ASP A 680 -14.78 20.31 -32.59
CA ASP A 680 -14.90 21.68 -32.07
C ASP A 680 -14.01 22.66 -32.86
N PRO A 681 -14.48 23.90 -33.15
CA PRO A 681 -13.65 24.89 -33.85
C PRO A 681 -12.36 25.29 -33.11
N HIS A 682 -12.21 25.01 -31.81
CA HIS A 682 -11.02 25.36 -31.03
C HIS A 682 -10.06 24.16 -30.85
N PRO A 683 -8.75 24.29 -31.15
CA PRO A 683 -7.82 23.17 -31.08
C PRO A 683 -7.67 22.59 -29.66
N ARG A 684 -7.55 23.44 -28.62
CA ARG A 684 -7.49 22.96 -27.23
C ARG A 684 -8.75 22.17 -26.82
N VAL A 685 -9.94 22.47 -27.37
CA VAL A 685 -11.17 21.71 -27.05
C VAL A 685 -11.19 20.35 -27.74
N ARG A 686 -10.64 20.26 -28.96
CA ARG A 686 -10.43 18.96 -29.65
C ARG A 686 -9.36 18.11 -28.95
N TYR A 687 -8.31 18.73 -28.44
CA TYR A 687 -7.32 18.08 -27.56
C TYR A 687 -8.00 17.52 -26.30
N ALA A 688 -8.76 18.32 -25.55
CA ALA A 688 -9.49 17.84 -24.37
C ALA A 688 -10.52 16.74 -24.67
N ALA A 689 -11.11 16.73 -25.88
CA ALA A 689 -11.98 15.65 -26.34
C ALA A 689 -11.21 14.35 -26.65
N CYS A 690 -9.97 14.43 -27.13
CA CYS A 690 -9.06 13.29 -27.21
C CYS A 690 -8.65 12.83 -25.80
N ASN A 691 -8.30 13.74 -24.88
CA ASN A 691 -7.93 13.40 -23.50
C ASN A 691 -9.03 12.57 -22.81
N ALA A 692 -10.27 13.07 -22.85
CA ALA A 692 -11.42 12.39 -22.28
C ALA A 692 -11.67 11.00 -22.90
N ILE A 693 -11.36 10.80 -24.18
CA ILE A 693 -11.46 9.48 -24.83
C ILE A 693 -10.30 8.56 -24.45
N GLY A 694 -9.08 9.08 -24.33
CA GLY A 694 -7.91 8.32 -23.86
C GLY A 694 -8.12 7.83 -22.43
N GLN A 695 -8.41 8.75 -21.50
CA GLN A 695 -8.65 8.43 -20.10
C GLN A 695 -9.85 7.48 -19.93
N MET A 696 -10.97 7.71 -20.62
CA MET A 696 -12.11 6.78 -20.57
C MET A 696 -11.84 5.41 -21.22
N SER A 697 -10.79 5.25 -22.03
CA SER A 697 -10.37 3.93 -22.49
C SER A 697 -9.72 3.17 -21.33
N THR A 698 -8.74 3.79 -20.65
CA THR A 698 -8.07 3.24 -19.47
C THR A 698 -9.05 2.97 -18.32
N ASP A 699 -9.81 3.97 -17.86
CA ASP A 699 -10.68 3.87 -16.68
C ASP A 699 -11.81 2.84 -16.83
N PHE A 700 -12.28 2.61 -18.05
CA PHE A 700 -13.42 1.73 -18.36
C PHE A 700 -12.99 0.52 -19.22
N ALA A 701 -11.71 0.20 -19.26
CA ALA A 701 -11.16 -0.99 -19.88
C ALA A 701 -11.73 -2.29 -19.30
N PRO A 702 -11.75 -3.40 -20.05
CA PRO A 702 -11.81 -3.51 -21.51
C PRO A 702 -13.27 -3.36 -22.01
N THR A 703 -14.09 -2.54 -21.33
CA THR A 703 -15.55 -2.43 -21.53
C THR A 703 -15.91 -1.25 -22.45
N PHE A 704 -15.10 -0.21 -22.49
CA PHE A 704 -15.25 0.95 -23.36
C PHE A 704 -15.03 0.57 -24.83
N GLU A 705 -13.97 -0.17 -25.11
CA GLU A 705 -13.54 -0.65 -26.42
C GLU A 705 -14.64 -1.55 -27.01
N LYS A 706 -15.12 -2.52 -26.21
CA LYS A 706 -16.23 -3.43 -26.53
C LYS A 706 -17.54 -2.71 -26.88
N LYS A 707 -17.76 -1.49 -26.39
CA LYS A 707 -19.00 -0.71 -26.62
C LYS A 707 -18.84 0.35 -27.71
N PHE A 708 -17.68 1.00 -27.81
CA PHE A 708 -17.54 2.28 -28.52
C PHE A 708 -16.53 2.26 -29.67
N HIS A 709 -15.81 1.16 -29.92
CA HIS A 709 -14.83 1.03 -31.02
C HIS A 709 -15.34 1.58 -32.38
N GLN A 710 -16.61 1.34 -32.71
CA GLN A 710 -17.26 1.77 -33.96
C GLN A 710 -17.42 3.30 -34.10
N LYS A 711 -17.35 4.06 -33.01
CA LYS A 711 -17.38 5.53 -33.00
C LYS A 711 -16.01 6.13 -32.66
N VAL A 712 -15.29 5.54 -31.69
CA VAL A 712 -14.00 6.04 -31.19
C VAL A 712 -12.91 5.95 -32.25
N ILE A 713 -12.68 4.77 -32.85
CA ILE A 713 -11.59 4.59 -33.80
C ILE A 713 -11.77 5.53 -35.02
N PRO A 714 -12.93 5.62 -35.70
CA PRO A 714 -13.11 6.58 -36.77
C PRO A 714 -13.02 8.05 -36.34
N GLY A 715 -13.36 8.36 -35.09
CA GLY A 715 -13.23 9.71 -34.53
C GLY A 715 -11.77 10.12 -34.31
N LEU A 716 -10.96 9.26 -33.68
CA LEU A 716 -9.53 9.50 -33.48
C LEU A 716 -8.77 9.51 -34.81
N LEU A 717 -9.09 8.58 -35.73
CA LEU A 717 -8.50 8.55 -37.08
C LEU A 717 -8.87 9.78 -37.93
N MET A 718 -9.98 10.48 -37.64
CA MET A 718 -10.31 11.77 -38.26
C MET A 718 -9.48 12.91 -37.66
N VAL A 719 -9.27 12.95 -36.34
CA VAL A 719 -8.45 14.01 -35.72
C VAL A 719 -6.96 13.84 -36.04
N LEU A 720 -6.50 12.60 -36.26
CA LEU A 720 -5.18 12.29 -36.82
C LEU A 720 -4.93 12.85 -38.24
N GLU A 721 -5.96 13.33 -38.96
CA GLU A 721 -5.80 14.05 -40.24
C GLU A 721 -5.60 15.57 -40.08
N ASP A 722 -5.58 16.11 -38.85
CA ASP A 722 -5.44 17.55 -38.62
C ASP A 722 -3.99 18.05 -38.69
N ASP A 723 -3.42 18.02 -39.90
CA ASP A 723 -2.08 18.54 -40.22
C ASP A 723 -1.88 20.03 -39.89
N GLN A 724 -2.95 20.79 -39.59
CA GLN A 724 -2.86 22.20 -39.18
C GLN A 724 -2.64 22.40 -37.69
N ASN A 725 -2.83 21.37 -36.84
CA ASN A 725 -2.75 21.48 -35.39
C ASN A 725 -1.93 20.33 -34.77
N PRO A 726 -0.59 20.30 -34.95
CA PRO A 726 0.32 19.29 -34.41
C PRO A 726 0.02 18.76 -33.00
N ARG A 727 -0.21 19.61 -31.98
CA ARG A 727 -0.55 19.13 -30.62
C ARG A 727 -1.85 18.30 -30.58
N VAL A 728 -2.85 18.67 -31.39
CA VAL A 728 -4.14 17.95 -31.49
C VAL A 728 -3.97 16.64 -32.27
N GLN A 729 -3.20 16.67 -33.35
CA GLN A 729 -2.88 15.49 -34.18
C GLN A 729 -2.10 14.44 -33.37
N ALA A 730 -1.09 14.87 -32.60
CA ALA A 730 -0.34 14.01 -31.70
C ALA A 730 -1.23 13.41 -30.60
N HIS A 731 -1.99 14.24 -29.89
CA HIS A 731 -2.80 13.76 -28.75
C HIS A 731 -3.99 12.86 -29.17
N ALA A 732 -4.45 12.93 -30.42
CA ALA A 732 -5.36 11.92 -30.99
C ALA A 732 -4.67 10.55 -31.21
N GLY A 733 -3.36 10.54 -31.45
CA GLY A 733 -2.52 9.34 -31.42
C GLY A 733 -2.29 8.82 -29.99
N ALA A 734 -2.08 9.71 -29.01
CA ALA A 734 -2.00 9.32 -27.60
C ALA A 734 -3.30 8.65 -27.12
N ALA A 735 -4.46 9.27 -27.36
CA ALA A 735 -5.76 8.66 -27.08
C ALA A 735 -6.00 7.33 -27.83
N LEU A 736 -5.30 7.09 -28.95
CA LEU A 736 -5.34 5.81 -29.67
C LEU A 736 -4.40 4.75 -29.04
N VAL A 737 -3.33 5.15 -28.35
CA VAL A 737 -2.49 4.26 -27.53
C VAL A 737 -3.28 3.72 -26.35
N ASN A 738 -3.85 4.58 -25.50
CA ASN A 738 -4.72 4.16 -24.38
C ASN A 738 -5.86 3.25 -24.88
N PHE A 739 -6.43 3.56 -26.05
CA PHE A 739 -7.46 2.71 -26.64
C PHE A 739 -6.89 1.36 -27.14
N SER A 740 -5.68 1.28 -27.67
CA SER A 740 -5.14 0.02 -28.20
C SER A 740 -4.59 -0.92 -27.13
N GLU A 741 -4.04 -0.44 -26.02
CA GLU A 741 -3.39 -1.28 -25.00
C GLU A 741 -4.34 -2.31 -24.36
N ASP A 742 -5.49 -1.85 -23.84
CA ASP A 742 -6.51 -2.71 -23.25
C ASP A 742 -7.55 -3.26 -24.25
N CYS A 743 -7.42 -2.94 -25.54
CA CYS A 743 -8.37 -3.41 -26.55
C CYS A 743 -8.22 -4.92 -26.79
N PRO A 744 -9.31 -5.71 -26.60
CA PRO A 744 -9.27 -7.12 -26.94
C PRO A 744 -8.89 -7.28 -28.41
N LYS A 745 -7.73 -7.91 -28.69
CA LYS A 745 -7.16 -8.16 -30.03
C LYS A 745 -8.19 -8.48 -31.13
N PRO A 746 -9.24 -9.33 -30.93
CA PRO A 746 -10.28 -9.58 -31.94
C PRO A 746 -11.12 -8.36 -32.36
N ILE A 747 -11.11 -7.27 -31.58
CA ILE A 747 -11.71 -5.97 -31.91
C ILE A 747 -10.70 -5.13 -32.69
N LEU A 748 -9.49 -4.91 -32.17
CA LEU A 748 -8.46 -4.10 -32.82
C LEU A 748 -8.14 -4.60 -34.25
N VAL A 749 -8.05 -5.93 -34.44
CA VAL A 749 -7.78 -6.57 -35.74
C VAL A 749 -8.85 -6.27 -36.80
N GLN A 750 -10.09 -5.92 -36.43
CA GLN A 750 -11.12 -5.48 -37.39
C GLN A 750 -10.78 -4.12 -38.02
N TYR A 751 -10.06 -3.26 -37.30
CA TYR A 751 -9.71 -1.90 -37.72
C TYR A 751 -8.24 -1.75 -38.12
N LEU A 752 -7.39 -2.74 -37.83
CA LEU A 752 -5.94 -2.70 -38.05
C LEU A 752 -5.55 -2.25 -39.47
N ASN A 753 -6.29 -2.67 -40.51
CA ASN A 753 -6.04 -2.19 -41.88
C ASN A 753 -6.30 -0.69 -42.07
N GLU A 754 -7.35 -0.14 -41.44
CA GLU A 754 -7.71 1.28 -41.54
C GLU A 754 -6.80 2.14 -40.67
N ILE A 755 -6.51 1.69 -39.45
CA ILE A 755 -5.55 2.32 -38.52
C ILE A 755 -4.17 2.40 -39.17
N MET A 756 -3.63 1.28 -39.65
CA MET A 756 -2.29 1.26 -40.23
C MET A 756 -2.22 2.01 -41.57
N ALA A 757 -3.28 2.04 -42.37
CA ALA A 757 -3.32 2.87 -43.58
C ALA A 757 -3.25 4.39 -43.26
N LYS A 758 -3.72 4.83 -42.09
CA LYS A 758 -3.52 6.21 -41.61
C LYS A 758 -2.13 6.40 -41.01
N LEU A 759 -1.70 5.52 -40.10
CA LEU A 759 -0.40 5.65 -39.43
C LEU A 759 0.77 5.58 -40.43
N GLU A 760 0.73 4.69 -41.43
CA GLU A 760 1.74 4.65 -42.52
C GLU A 760 1.80 5.95 -43.32
N ALA A 761 0.65 6.58 -43.59
CA ALA A 761 0.56 7.82 -44.34
C ALA A 761 1.10 9.02 -43.53
N ILE A 762 0.72 9.13 -42.25
CA ILE A 762 1.16 10.20 -41.36
C ILE A 762 2.66 10.03 -41.03
N LEU A 763 3.12 8.81 -40.74
CA LEU A 763 4.54 8.48 -40.57
C LEU A 763 5.34 8.95 -41.81
N SER A 764 4.87 8.62 -43.01
CA SER A 764 5.52 9.04 -44.26
C SER A 764 5.52 10.56 -44.44
N ALA A 765 4.43 11.26 -44.10
CA ALA A 765 4.35 12.71 -44.21
C ALA A 765 5.26 13.42 -43.20
N LYS A 766 5.15 13.07 -41.92
CA LYS A 766 5.89 13.69 -40.82
C LYS A 766 7.37 13.32 -40.81
N PHE A 767 7.75 12.16 -41.35
CA PHE A 767 9.15 11.85 -41.63
C PHE A 767 9.78 12.81 -42.66
N ASN A 768 9.07 13.13 -43.75
CA ASN A 768 9.55 14.15 -44.69
C ASN A 768 9.54 15.55 -44.05
N GLU A 769 8.55 15.86 -43.21
CA GLU A 769 8.47 17.14 -42.50
C GLU A 769 9.64 17.34 -41.51
N LEU A 770 10.04 16.29 -40.77
CA LEU A 770 11.26 16.26 -39.96
C LEU A 770 12.50 16.57 -40.82
N VAL A 771 12.65 15.92 -41.97
CA VAL A 771 13.81 16.10 -42.86
C VAL A 771 13.85 17.49 -43.52
N GLU A 772 12.71 18.12 -43.76
CA GLU A 772 12.61 19.46 -44.36
C GLU A 772 12.65 20.62 -43.33
N LYS A 773 12.14 20.41 -42.11
CA LYS A 773 11.90 21.48 -41.12
C LYS A 773 12.49 21.24 -39.73
N GLY A 774 12.79 19.99 -39.37
CA GLY A 774 13.21 19.59 -38.02
C GLY A 774 12.07 19.25 -37.04
N THR A 775 10.80 19.37 -37.45
CA THR A 775 9.63 19.11 -36.59
C THR A 775 9.49 17.62 -36.23
N LYS A 776 9.35 17.30 -34.94
CA LYS A 776 9.34 15.93 -34.40
C LYS A 776 8.02 15.52 -33.72
N LEU A 777 7.24 16.43 -33.15
CA LEU A 777 6.16 16.15 -32.18
C LEU A 777 5.21 15.02 -32.61
N VAL A 778 4.59 15.18 -33.79
CA VAL A 778 3.62 14.20 -34.32
C VAL A 778 4.31 12.91 -34.70
N LEU A 779 5.57 12.95 -35.14
CA LEU A 779 6.33 11.77 -35.54
C LEU A 779 6.69 10.90 -34.32
N GLU A 780 7.09 11.50 -33.20
CA GLU A 780 7.33 10.79 -31.93
C GLU A 780 6.07 10.03 -31.50
N GLN A 781 4.92 10.71 -31.44
CA GLN A 781 3.69 10.09 -30.99
C GLN A 781 3.14 9.06 -31.99
N VAL A 782 3.26 9.27 -33.30
CA VAL A 782 2.85 8.27 -34.31
C VAL A 782 3.71 7.01 -34.21
N VAL A 783 4.99 7.13 -33.92
CA VAL A 783 5.89 5.99 -33.69
C VAL A 783 5.46 5.18 -32.45
N THR A 784 5.14 5.84 -31.33
CA THR A 784 4.57 5.17 -30.14
C THR A 784 3.20 4.55 -30.43
N THR A 785 2.34 5.22 -31.19
CA THR A 785 1.02 4.72 -31.59
C THR A 785 1.12 3.45 -32.45
N ILE A 786 2.09 3.41 -33.37
CA ILE A 786 2.41 2.19 -34.14
C ILE A 786 2.93 1.07 -33.23
N ALA A 787 3.68 1.39 -32.18
CA ALA A 787 4.24 0.41 -31.25
C ALA A 787 3.15 -0.32 -30.44
N SER A 788 2.23 0.44 -29.82
CA SER A 788 1.09 -0.12 -29.04
C SER A 788 0.14 -0.96 -29.93
N VAL A 789 -0.18 -0.46 -31.13
CA VAL A 789 -0.98 -1.21 -32.12
C VAL A 789 -0.26 -2.49 -32.60
N ALA A 790 1.08 -2.49 -32.67
CA ALA A 790 1.85 -3.69 -33.01
C ALA A 790 1.80 -4.73 -31.90
N ASP A 791 2.05 -4.33 -30.64
CA ASP A 791 2.09 -5.26 -29.50
C ASP A 791 0.74 -5.97 -29.32
N THR A 792 -0.37 -5.21 -29.29
CA THR A 792 -1.73 -5.77 -29.12
C THR A 792 -2.20 -6.62 -30.31
N SER A 793 -1.66 -6.42 -31.52
CA SER A 793 -2.06 -7.19 -32.71
C SER A 793 -1.17 -8.40 -33.01
N GLU A 794 -0.03 -8.54 -32.31
CA GLU A 794 0.90 -9.69 -32.37
C GLU A 794 1.15 -10.18 -33.82
N GLU A 795 0.88 -11.46 -34.12
CA GLU A 795 1.19 -12.07 -35.42
C GLU A 795 0.40 -11.47 -36.61
N GLN A 796 -0.67 -10.73 -36.35
CA GLN A 796 -1.40 -10.01 -37.40
C GLN A 796 -0.59 -8.82 -37.94
N PHE A 797 0.38 -8.31 -37.15
CA PHE A 797 1.23 -7.18 -37.55
C PHE A 797 2.27 -7.52 -38.64
N VAL A 798 2.50 -8.82 -38.91
CA VAL A 798 3.44 -9.31 -39.94
C VAL A 798 3.17 -8.69 -41.32
N ALA A 799 1.91 -8.34 -41.61
CA ALA A 799 1.49 -7.73 -42.87
C ALA A 799 1.95 -6.28 -43.09
N TYR A 800 2.44 -5.58 -42.05
CA TYR A 800 2.83 -4.16 -42.09
C TYR A 800 4.36 -3.96 -41.99
N TYR A 801 5.05 -4.91 -41.36
CA TYR A 801 6.51 -4.93 -41.12
C TYR A 801 7.37 -4.39 -42.28
N ASP A 802 7.22 -4.96 -43.48
CA ASP A 802 8.09 -4.68 -44.64
C ASP A 802 7.96 -3.23 -45.17
N ARG A 803 6.92 -2.50 -44.77
CA ARG A 803 6.71 -1.09 -45.15
C ARG A 803 7.25 -0.11 -44.10
N LEU A 804 7.21 -0.49 -42.82
CA LEU A 804 7.57 0.36 -41.68
C LEU A 804 9.06 0.34 -41.38
N ILE A 805 9.63 -0.87 -41.26
CA ILE A 805 10.99 -1.09 -40.74
C ILE A 805 12.09 -0.32 -41.50
N PRO A 806 12.05 -0.14 -42.83
CA PRO A 806 13.04 0.69 -43.53
C PRO A 806 13.05 2.16 -43.11
N CYS A 807 11.88 2.74 -42.79
CA CYS A 807 11.76 4.12 -42.32
C CYS A 807 12.24 4.24 -40.86
N LEU A 808 11.79 3.34 -39.98
CA LEU A 808 12.17 3.33 -38.56
C LEU A 808 13.69 3.12 -38.41
N LYS A 809 14.31 2.22 -39.19
CA LYS A 809 15.77 2.04 -39.21
C LYS A 809 16.51 3.30 -39.67
N TYR A 810 15.98 4.06 -40.64
CA TYR A 810 16.57 5.35 -41.02
C TYR A 810 16.53 6.36 -39.88
N ILE A 811 15.41 6.45 -39.14
CA ILE A 811 15.31 7.35 -37.97
C ILE A 811 16.35 6.96 -36.92
N ILE A 812 16.47 5.67 -36.56
CA ILE A 812 17.49 5.16 -35.63
C ILE A 812 18.92 5.48 -36.11
N GLN A 813 19.18 5.44 -37.42
CA GLN A 813 20.49 5.77 -38.01
C GLN A 813 20.83 7.27 -37.98
N ASN A 814 19.85 8.17 -38.04
CA ASN A 814 20.08 9.60 -38.33
C ASN A 814 19.68 10.58 -37.21
N ALA A 815 18.74 10.21 -36.32
CA ALA A 815 18.20 11.06 -35.25
C ALA A 815 19.16 11.25 -34.04
N ASN A 816 20.46 11.47 -34.31
CA ASN A 816 21.53 11.42 -33.31
C ASN A 816 21.82 12.79 -32.63
N THR A 817 21.11 13.86 -32.99
CA THR A 817 21.26 15.17 -32.33
C THR A 817 20.48 15.20 -31.01
N PRO A 818 20.87 16.03 -30.02
CA PRO A 818 20.24 16.04 -28.69
C PRO A 818 18.72 16.16 -28.73
N GLU A 819 18.21 17.01 -29.62
CA GLU A 819 16.80 17.40 -29.75
C GLU A 819 15.94 16.26 -30.30
N LEU A 820 16.56 15.25 -30.92
CA LEU A 820 15.92 14.09 -31.55
C LEU A 820 16.19 12.76 -30.81
N LYS A 821 16.88 12.80 -29.66
CA LYS A 821 17.13 11.58 -28.84
C LYS A 821 15.84 10.93 -28.33
N MET A 822 14.80 11.72 -28.03
CA MET A 822 13.50 11.21 -27.60
C MET A 822 12.80 10.43 -28.73
N LEU A 823 12.61 11.07 -29.90
CA LEU A 823 12.21 10.39 -31.16
C LEU A 823 13.00 9.10 -31.40
N ARG A 824 14.33 9.15 -31.23
CA ARG A 824 15.20 7.98 -31.41
C ARG A 824 14.89 6.87 -30.42
N GLY A 825 14.72 7.19 -29.13
CA GLY A 825 14.30 6.25 -28.09
C GLY A 825 12.95 5.60 -28.40
N LYS A 826 11.91 6.40 -28.62
CA LYS A 826 10.57 5.94 -28.98
C LYS A 826 10.57 5.10 -30.27
N THR A 827 11.46 5.38 -31.23
CA THR A 827 11.66 4.56 -32.44
C THR A 827 12.36 3.23 -32.15
N ILE A 828 13.38 3.21 -31.29
CA ILE A 828 14.08 1.98 -30.86
C ILE A 828 13.10 1.05 -30.14
N GLU A 829 12.24 1.59 -29.29
CA GLU A 829 11.14 0.87 -28.66
C GLU A 829 10.14 0.33 -29.68
N CYS A 830 9.61 1.17 -30.56
CA CYS A 830 8.67 0.77 -31.61
C CYS A 830 9.19 -0.41 -32.45
N VAL A 831 10.45 -0.35 -32.88
CA VAL A 831 11.10 -1.44 -33.62
C VAL A 831 11.25 -2.71 -32.77
N SER A 832 11.51 -2.58 -31.46
CA SER A 832 11.60 -3.73 -30.54
C SER A 832 10.26 -4.43 -30.30
N LEU A 833 9.16 -3.66 -30.17
CA LEU A 833 7.80 -4.18 -30.00
C LEU A 833 7.26 -4.78 -31.30
N ILE A 834 7.46 -4.13 -32.45
CA ILE A 834 7.20 -4.73 -33.77
C ILE A 834 7.97 -6.06 -33.91
N GLY A 835 9.24 -6.09 -33.53
CA GLY A 835 10.08 -7.29 -33.59
C GLY A 835 9.62 -8.44 -32.67
N LEU A 836 8.98 -8.12 -31.54
CA LEU A 836 8.32 -9.07 -30.65
C LEU A 836 7.04 -9.62 -31.29
N ALA A 837 6.14 -8.72 -31.73
CA ALA A 837 4.84 -9.03 -32.33
C ALA A 837 4.94 -9.92 -33.58
N VAL A 838 5.86 -9.62 -34.52
CA VAL A 838 6.02 -10.43 -35.74
C VAL A 838 6.80 -11.74 -35.53
N GLY A 839 7.41 -11.90 -34.36
CA GLY A 839 8.19 -13.07 -34.00
C GLY A 839 9.56 -13.22 -34.68
N LYS A 840 10.37 -14.11 -34.10
CA LYS A 840 11.78 -14.33 -34.44
C LYS A 840 12.04 -14.54 -35.94
N GLU A 841 11.23 -15.37 -36.60
CA GLU A 841 11.48 -15.77 -38.00
C GLU A 841 11.39 -14.61 -39.00
N LYS A 842 10.56 -13.61 -38.69
CA LYS A 842 10.43 -12.39 -39.50
C LYS A 842 11.49 -11.36 -39.12
N PHE A 843 11.70 -11.13 -37.81
CA PHE A 843 12.57 -10.07 -37.31
C PHE A 843 14.08 -10.33 -37.46
N ILE A 844 14.52 -11.60 -37.50
CA ILE A 844 15.95 -11.98 -37.46
C ILE A 844 16.82 -11.34 -38.55
N GLY A 845 16.26 -10.99 -39.71
CA GLY A 845 16.99 -10.33 -40.80
C GLY A 845 17.43 -8.91 -40.48
N ASP A 846 16.57 -8.13 -39.82
CA ASP A 846 16.87 -6.75 -39.41
C ASP A 846 17.47 -6.68 -38.01
N ALA A 847 17.16 -7.64 -37.13
CA ALA A 847 17.59 -7.66 -35.74
C ALA A 847 19.11 -7.50 -35.58
N THR A 848 19.92 -8.07 -36.47
CA THR A 848 21.38 -7.91 -36.46
C THR A 848 21.79 -6.47 -36.77
N GLU A 849 21.24 -5.85 -37.82
CA GLU A 849 21.57 -4.46 -38.18
C GLU A 849 21.07 -3.48 -37.11
N ILE A 850 19.88 -3.71 -36.56
CA ILE A 850 19.33 -2.91 -35.46
C ILE A 850 20.24 -3.01 -34.23
N MET A 851 20.61 -4.22 -33.80
CA MET A 851 21.51 -4.41 -32.67
C MET A 851 22.88 -3.75 -32.92
N ASP A 852 23.45 -3.86 -34.12
CA ASP A 852 24.71 -3.19 -34.45
C ASP A 852 24.59 -1.65 -34.34
N LEU A 853 23.43 -1.06 -34.64
CA LEU A 853 23.16 0.38 -34.44
C LEU A 853 23.00 0.78 -32.96
N LEU A 854 22.27 -0.03 -32.17
CA LEU A 854 22.13 0.20 -30.72
C LEU A 854 23.50 0.09 -30.02
N LEU A 855 24.30 -0.91 -30.42
CA LEU A 855 25.64 -1.14 -29.91
C LEU A 855 26.60 -0.03 -30.33
N LYS A 856 26.58 0.40 -31.60
CA LYS A 856 27.40 1.51 -32.09
C LYS A 856 27.18 2.78 -31.26
N THR A 857 25.92 3.10 -30.97
CA THR A 857 25.53 4.23 -30.10
C THR A 857 26.26 4.16 -28.75
N HIS A 858 26.32 2.98 -28.15
CA HIS A 858 26.95 2.79 -26.85
C HIS A 858 28.50 2.72 -26.92
N THR A 859 29.08 2.30 -28.05
CA THR A 859 30.54 2.14 -28.17
C THR A 859 31.29 3.35 -28.70
N GLU A 860 30.62 4.28 -29.39
CA GLU A 860 31.27 5.45 -30.00
C GLU A 860 31.16 6.74 -29.16
N GLY A 861 30.41 6.72 -28.06
CA GLY A 861 30.42 7.77 -27.05
C GLY A 861 30.06 7.24 -25.67
N ASP A 862 30.66 7.82 -24.62
CA ASP A 862 30.08 7.76 -23.29
C ASP A 862 28.78 8.58 -23.35
N LEU A 863 27.64 7.88 -23.40
CA LEU A 863 26.34 8.50 -23.17
C LEU A 863 26.37 9.14 -21.76
N PRO A 864 25.92 10.39 -21.59
CA PRO A 864 25.67 10.94 -20.25
C PRO A 864 24.80 9.98 -19.44
N ASP A 865 24.99 9.94 -18.12
CA ASP A 865 24.17 9.09 -17.24
C ASP A 865 22.66 9.46 -17.36
N ASP A 866 22.35 10.72 -17.73
CA ASP A 866 21.02 11.29 -17.93
C ASP A 866 20.57 11.36 -19.41
N ASP A 867 21.09 10.49 -20.30
CA ASP A 867 20.69 10.52 -21.71
C ASP A 867 19.28 9.92 -21.92
N PRO A 868 18.29 10.68 -22.45
CA PRO A 868 16.88 10.27 -22.46
C PRO A 868 16.57 9.07 -23.35
N GLN A 869 17.50 8.62 -24.21
CA GLN A 869 17.32 7.39 -24.98
C GLN A 869 17.73 6.11 -24.20
N THR A 870 18.27 6.25 -22.98
CA THR A 870 18.87 5.14 -22.20
C THR A 870 17.82 4.14 -21.73
N SER A 871 16.71 4.59 -21.15
CA SER A 871 15.57 3.75 -20.74
C SER A 871 15.01 2.92 -21.91
N TYR A 872 14.80 3.56 -23.06
CA TYR A 872 14.35 2.94 -24.31
C TYR A 872 15.37 1.92 -24.86
N LEU A 873 16.68 2.25 -24.85
CA LEU A 873 17.75 1.33 -25.26
C LEU A 873 17.75 0.06 -24.41
N ILE A 874 17.68 0.19 -23.09
CA ILE A 874 17.72 -0.95 -22.17
C ILE A 874 16.46 -1.82 -22.32
N SER A 875 15.29 -1.20 -22.44
CA SER A 875 14.01 -1.89 -22.63
C SER A 875 13.95 -2.64 -23.97
N ALA A 876 14.42 -2.01 -25.05
CA ALA A 876 14.55 -2.67 -26.35
C ALA A 876 15.57 -3.82 -26.32
N TRP A 877 16.71 -3.66 -25.63
CA TRP A 877 17.65 -4.75 -25.43
C TRP A 877 17.01 -5.93 -24.69
N ALA A 878 16.19 -5.72 -23.66
CA ALA A 878 15.49 -6.81 -22.97
C ALA A 878 14.53 -7.57 -23.90
N ARG A 879 13.68 -6.84 -24.63
CA ARG A 879 12.73 -7.41 -25.62
C ARG A 879 13.45 -8.22 -26.71
N ILE A 880 14.58 -7.72 -27.22
CA ILE A 880 15.37 -8.40 -28.26
C ILE A 880 16.18 -9.58 -27.69
N CYS A 881 16.84 -9.42 -26.54
CA CYS A 881 17.74 -10.43 -25.95
C CYS A 881 17.03 -11.75 -25.64
N LYS A 882 15.72 -11.75 -25.34
CA LYS A 882 14.85 -12.94 -25.23
C LYS A 882 15.02 -13.96 -26.38
N GLN A 883 15.50 -13.50 -27.55
CA GLN A 883 15.81 -14.33 -28.72
C GLN A 883 17.31 -14.48 -29.06
N PHE A 884 18.21 -13.73 -28.41
CA PHE A 884 19.62 -13.55 -28.82
C PHE A 884 20.61 -13.40 -27.64
N GLN A 885 20.91 -14.50 -26.95
CA GLN A 885 21.95 -14.58 -25.90
C GLN A 885 23.33 -14.02 -26.33
N GLN A 886 23.68 -14.09 -27.62
CA GLN A 886 24.99 -13.69 -28.15
C GLN A 886 25.34 -12.20 -27.95
N TYR A 887 24.35 -11.32 -27.80
CA TYR A 887 24.57 -9.88 -27.59
C TYR A 887 24.66 -9.50 -26.11
N LEU A 888 24.28 -10.40 -25.20
CA LEU A 888 24.30 -10.16 -23.75
C LEU A 888 25.65 -9.63 -23.21
N PRO A 889 26.84 -10.11 -23.66
CA PRO A 889 28.12 -9.59 -23.19
C PRO A 889 28.35 -8.10 -23.45
N LEU A 890 27.63 -7.51 -24.41
CA LEU A 890 27.74 -6.12 -24.81
C LEU A 890 26.68 -5.24 -24.10
N VAL A 891 25.49 -5.81 -23.89
CA VAL A 891 24.32 -5.17 -23.24
C VAL A 891 24.46 -5.11 -21.71
N ILE A 892 25.00 -6.15 -21.08
CA ILE A 892 24.99 -6.29 -19.61
C ILE A 892 25.92 -5.30 -18.90
N GLY A 893 27.02 -4.89 -19.54
CA GLY A 893 27.97 -3.94 -18.98
C GLY A 893 27.33 -2.57 -18.69
N PRO A 894 26.66 -1.93 -19.67
CA PRO A 894 25.85 -0.73 -19.47
C PRO A 894 24.83 -0.86 -18.33
N VAL A 895 23.94 -1.86 -18.38
CA VAL A 895 22.87 -2.03 -17.38
C VAL A 895 23.42 -2.21 -15.96
N MET A 896 24.52 -2.97 -15.83
CA MET A 896 25.23 -3.12 -14.57
C MET A 896 25.86 -1.82 -14.05
N ARG A 897 26.23 -0.85 -14.92
CA ARG A 897 26.70 0.47 -14.47
C ARG A 897 25.55 1.31 -13.93
N THR A 898 24.46 1.45 -14.69
CA THR A 898 23.27 2.22 -14.27
C THR A 898 22.70 1.69 -12.96
N ALA A 899 22.49 0.37 -12.84
CA ALA A 899 22.07 -0.25 -11.59
C ALA A 899 23.11 -0.12 -10.45
N SER A 900 24.40 0.09 -10.77
CA SER A 900 25.47 0.39 -9.80
C SER A 900 25.63 1.86 -9.46
N LEU A 901 24.88 2.79 -10.08
CA LEU A 901 24.95 4.21 -9.74
C LEU A 901 24.69 4.40 -8.25
N LYS A 902 25.50 5.28 -7.65
CA LYS A 902 25.27 5.74 -6.28
C LYS A 902 24.32 6.91 -6.37
N PRO A 903 23.29 6.99 -5.52
CA PRO A 903 22.47 8.18 -5.43
C PRO A 903 23.38 9.36 -5.08
N GLU A 904 23.19 10.48 -5.79
CA GLU A 904 23.58 11.77 -5.24
C GLU A 904 22.60 12.09 -4.11
N VAL A 905 23.14 12.41 -2.94
CA VAL A 905 22.36 12.69 -1.73
C VAL A 905 22.80 14.04 -1.20
N THR A 906 21.96 15.04 -1.41
CA THR A 906 22.11 16.40 -0.90
C THR A 906 21.37 16.54 0.43
N VAL A 907 21.90 17.36 1.34
CA VAL A 907 21.11 17.91 2.44
C VAL A 907 20.79 19.34 2.04
N MET A 908 19.51 19.57 1.76
CA MET A 908 18.91 20.86 1.45
C MET A 908 18.19 21.36 2.72
N ASP A 909 17.98 22.68 2.84
CA ASP A 909 16.92 23.16 3.74
C ASP A 909 15.56 23.14 3.03
N ASN A 910 14.58 23.96 3.45
CA ASN A 910 13.27 23.98 2.79
C ASN A 910 13.30 24.93 1.58
N ASP A 911 14.04 26.04 1.67
CA ASP A 911 14.15 27.02 0.59
C ASP A 911 14.94 26.38 -0.59
N ASP A 912 16.03 25.66 -0.28
CA ASP A 912 16.79 24.85 -1.24
C ASP A 912 15.96 23.66 -1.83
N MET A 913 14.96 23.15 -1.10
CA MET A 913 14.12 22.02 -1.55
C MET A 913 13.06 22.50 -2.53
N ASP A 914 12.37 23.60 -2.21
CA ASP A 914 11.32 24.15 -3.06
C ASP A 914 11.89 24.49 -4.47
N GLU A 915 13.13 25.00 -4.56
CA GLU A 915 13.85 25.27 -5.83
C GLU A 915 14.13 24.04 -6.72
N VAL A 916 14.06 22.81 -6.20
CA VAL A 916 14.22 21.56 -6.99
C VAL A 916 13.02 20.61 -6.87
N SER A 917 11.93 21.05 -6.26
CA SER A 917 10.74 20.22 -5.99
C SER A 917 9.95 19.84 -7.25
N GLY A 918 10.19 20.52 -8.38
CA GLY A 918 9.61 20.20 -9.69
C GLY A 918 10.43 19.21 -10.53
N ASP A 919 11.65 18.87 -10.15
CA ASP A 919 12.47 17.87 -10.87
C ASP A 919 12.17 16.45 -10.32
N ASP A 920 11.30 15.74 -11.05
CA ASP A 920 10.83 14.36 -10.81
C ASP A 920 11.97 13.33 -10.57
N VAL A 921 13.20 13.66 -10.95
CA VAL A 921 14.38 12.81 -10.67
C VAL A 921 14.74 12.82 -9.18
N TRP A 922 14.42 13.88 -8.44
CA TRP A 922 14.66 14.03 -7.01
C TRP A 922 13.52 13.49 -6.16
N HIS A 923 13.86 12.72 -5.15
CA HIS A 923 12.94 12.23 -4.12
C HIS A 923 13.38 12.77 -2.78
N PHE A 924 12.48 13.45 -2.07
CA PHE A 924 12.80 14.18 -0.84
C PHE A 924 12.39 13.41 0.42
N VAL A 925 13.28 13.36 1.42
CA VAL A 925 13.00 12.78 2.74
C VAL A 925 13.29 13.81 3.83
N SER A 926 12.24 14.38 4.42
CA SER A 926 12.37 15.42 5.45
C SER A 926 12.89 14.89 6.79
N LEU A 927 13.92 15.55 7.31
CA LEU A 927 14.52 15.35 8.63
C LEU A 927 14.07 16.46 9.61
N GLY A 928 12.79 16.44 9.97
CA GLY A 928 12.20 17.44 10.87
C GLY A 928 11.82 18.74 10.14
N GLU A 929 11.85 19.87 10.85
CA GLU A 929 11.17 21.09 10.39
C GLU A 929 11.89 21.89 9.28
N GLN A 930 13.21 21.72 9.07
CA GLN A 930 14.03 22.57 8.19
C GLN A 930 15.22 21.87 7.48
N GLN A 931 15.20 20.55 7.31
CA GLN A 931 16.24 19.84 6.54
C GLN A 931 15.63 18.70 5.74
N ASN A 932 16.00 18.57 4.47
CA ASN A 932 15.50 17.56 3.55
C ASN A 932 16.68 16.83 2.91
N PHE A 933 16.61 15.50 2.84
CA PHE A 933 17.49 14.72 1.96
C PHE A 933 16.89 14.73 0.56
N GLY A 934 17.50 15.46 -0.37
CA GLY A 934 17.25 15.24 -1.80
C GLY A 934 18.03 14.01 -2.26
N ILE A 935 17.36 13.06 -2.92
CA ILE A 935 17.98 11.89 -3.52
C ILE A 935 17.61 11.77 -4.99
N ARG A 936 18.60 11.74 -5.89
CA ARG A 936 18.38 11.52 -7.34
C ARG A 936 18.45 10.04 -7.71
N THR A 937 17.39 9.47 -8.31
CA THR A 937 17.24 7.99 -8.34
C THR A 937 16.63 7.29 -9.58
N ALA A 938 15.94 7.98 -10.50
CA ALA A 938 15.06 7.36 -11.51
C ALA A 938 15.65 6.15 -12.28
N ASP A 939 16.72 6.33 -13.07
CA ASP A 939 17.27 5.28 -13.96
C ASP A 939 17.72 4.00 -13.25
N LYS A 940 17.97 4.08 -11.94
CA LYS A 940 18.45 2.96 -11.13
C LYS A 940 17.40 1.86 -10.99
N ALA A 941 16.12 2.21 -10.87
CA ALA A 941 15.03 1.24 -10.74
C ALA A 941 14.87 0.44 -12.04
N SER A 942 14.69 1.16 -13.16
CA SER A 942 14.60 0.59 -14.51
C SER A 942 15.77 -0.34 -14.84
N ALA A 943 17.01 0.05 -14.50
CA ALA A 943 18.17 -0.81 -14.69
C ALA A 943 18.14 -2.07 -13.81
N CYS A 944 17.65 -1.97 -12.56
CA CYS A 944 17.46 -3.12 -11.67
C CYS A 944 16.37 -4.08 -12.18
N ASP A 945 15.20 -3.60 -12.60
CA ASP A 945 14.13 -4.45 -13.17
C ASP A 945 14.55 -5.15 -14.46
N MET A 946 15.37 -4.48 -15.28
CA MET A 946 15.90 -5.08 -16.49
C MET A 946 16.85 -6.24 -16.17
N LEU A 947 17.60 -6.20 -15.07
CA LEU A 947 18.36 -7.35 -14.56
C LEU A 947 17.46 -8.50 -14.09
N VAL A 948 16.27 -8.21 -13.53
CA VAL A 948 15.23 -9.24 -13.26
C VAL A 948 14.75 -9.87 -14.56
N CYS A 949 14.45 -9.06 -15.57
CA CYS A 949 13.98 -9.51 -16.88
C CYS A 949 15.01 -10.40 -17.59
N TYR A 950 16.28 -10.00 -17.68
CA TYR A 950 17.32 -10.83 -18.28
C TYR A 950 17.48 -12.18 -17.58
N ALA A 951 17.44 -12.22 -16.24
CA ALA A 951 17.50 -13.47 -15.50
C ALA A 951 16.26 -14.36 -15.77
N ARG A 952 15.06 -13.79 -15.65
CA ARG A 952 13.76 -14.47 -15.82
C ARG A 952 13.61 -15.11 -17.21
N GLU A 953 13.99 -14.38 -18.26
CA GLU A 953 13.79 -14.80 -19.65
C GLU A 953 14.94 -15.68 -20.19
N LEU A 954 16.20 -15.37 -19.87
CA LEU A 954 17.36 -16.09 -20.44
C LEU A 954 17.74 -17.35 -19.64
N LYS A 955 17.37 -17.43 -18.36
CA LYS A 955 17.58 -18.59 -17.49
C LYS A 955 19.04 -19.09 -17.53
N GLU A 956 19.28 -20.32 -17.96
CA GLU A 956 20.62 -20.90 -18.13
C GLU A 956 21.57 -20.01 -18.95
N GLY A 957 21.03 -19.26 -19.92
CA GLY A 957 21.80 -18.34 -20.76
C GLY A 957 22.39 -17.13 -20.03
N PHE A 958 21.92 -16.84 -18.81
CA PHE A 958 22.40 -15.77 -17.94
C PHE A 958 23.38 -16.27 -16.86
N ALA A 959 23.69 -17.56 -16.81
CA ALA A 959 24.45 -18.19 -15.72
C ALA A 959 25.85 -17.60 -15.47
N ASP A 960 26.50 -17.02 -16.49
CA ASP A 960 27.80 -16.33 -16.36
C ASP A 960 27.70 -14.98 -15.64
N TYR A 961 26.51 -14.37 -15.58
CA TYR A 961 26.25 -13.05 -15.01
C TYR A 961 25.56 -13.12 -13.65
N ALA A 962 25.02 -14.29 -13.26
CA ALA A 962 24.23 -14.47 -12.05
C ALA A 962 24.98 -14.07 -10.76
N GLU A 963 26.24 -14.47 -10.57
CA GLU A 963 27.05 -14.08 -9.40
C GLU A 963 27.39 -12.57 -9.37
N PRO A 964 27.89 -11.94 -10.46
CA PRO A 964 28.04 -10.48 -10.53
C PRO A 964 26.75 -9.71 -10.20
N VAL A 965 25.60 -10.13 -10.72
CA VAL A 965 24.31 -9.45 -10.50
C VAL A 965 23.83 -9.65 -9.06
N VAL A 966 23.95 -10.84 -8.47
CA VAL A 966 23.64 -11.07 -7.05
C VAL A 966 24.46 -10.16 -6.13
N LYS A 967 25.75 -9.95 -6.43
CA LYS A 967 26.61 -9.04 -5.67
C LYS A 967 26.22 -7.56 -5.79
N LEU A 968 25.49 -7.18 -6.84
CA LEU A 968 24.90 -5.86 -7.01
C LEU A 968 23.54 -5.75 -6.32
N MET A 969 22.64 -6.73 -6.52
CA MET A 969 21.25 -6.67 -6.06
C MET A 969 21.08 -6.88 -4.54
N VAL A 970 21.91 -7.72 -3.89
CA VAL A 970 21.79 -7.96 -2.43
C VAL A 970 21.97 -6.68 -1.59
N PRO A 971 22.93 -5.78 -1.88
CA PRO A 971 22.97 -4.44 -1.27
C PRO A 971 21.72 -3.58 -1.52
N MET A 972 21.03 -3.74 -2.66
CA MET A 972 19.88 -2.92 -3.02
C MET A 972 18.60 -3.26 -2.22
N LEU A 973 18.55 -4.42 -1.56
CA LEU A 973 17.51 -4.78 -0.57
C LEU A 973 17.41 -3.81 0.62
N LYS A 974 18.39 -2.90 0.78
CA LYS A 974 18.44 -1.89 1.84
C LYS A 974 18.58 -0.47 1.28
N PHE A 975 18.13 -0.29 0.04
CA PHE A 975 18.12 0.99 -0.66
C PHE A 975 16.83 1.75 -0.33
N TYR A 976 16.71 2.23 0.91
CA TYR A 976 15.51 2.90 1.43
C TYR A 976 15.16 4.25 0.78
N PHE A 977 15.85 4.63 -0.29
CA PHE A 977 15.55 5.81 -1.10
C PHE A 977 14.55 5.51 -2.23
N HIS A 978 14.35 4.24 -2.60
CA HIS A 978 13.37 3.85 -3.62
C HIS A 978 12.86 2.42 -3.37
N ASP A 979 11.55 2.27 -3.32
CA ASP A 979 10.79 1.01 -3.22
C ASP A 979 10.96 0.10 -4.45
N GLY A 980 10.92 0.64 -5.66
CA GLY A 980 11.14 -0.09 -6.92
C GLY A 980 12.50 -0.77 -6.96
N VAL A 981 13.57 -0.06 -6.56
CA VAL A 981 14.93 -0.63 -6.47
C VAL A 981 15.01 -1.80 -5.48
N ARG A 982 14.34 -1.71 -4.32
CA ARG A 982 14.27 -2.81 -3.33
C ARG A 982 13.43 -3.98 -3.83
N THR A 983 12.32 -3.69 -4.51
CA THR A 983 11.40 -4.68 -5.10
C THR A 983 12.07 -5.47 -6.24
N ALA A 984 12.69 -4.76 -7.18
CA ALA A 984 13.49 -5.36 -8.26
C ALA A 984 14.66 -6.19 -7.68
N ALA A 985 15.34 -5.67 -6.65
CA ALA A 985 16.36 -6.43 -5.92
C ALA A 985 15.79 -7.75 -5.37
N ALA A 986 14.65 -7.72 -4.68
CA ALA A 986 13.97 -8.91 -4.17
C ALA A 986 13.59 -9.89 -5.29
N GLN A 987 12.89 -9.44 -6.33
CA GLN A 987 12.43 -10.29 -7.44
C GLN A 987 13.57 -10.89 -8.27
N SER A 988 14.75 -10.28 -8.26
CA SER A 988 15.92 -10.81 -8.96
C SER A 988 16.45 -12.12 -8.36
N LEU A 989 16.44 -12.26 -7.03
CA LEU A 989 17.18 -13.32 -6.32
C LEU A 989 16.74 -14.75 -6.70
N PRO A 990 15.43 -15.08 -6.79
CA PRO A 990 15.00 -16.40 -7.24
C PRO A 990 15.36 -16.65 -8.71
N CYS A 991 15.20 -15.64 -9.57
CA CYS A 991 15.54 -15.73 -10.98
C CYS A 991 17.05 -15.99 -11.18
N LEU A 992 17.90 -15.28 -10.44
CA LEU A 992 19.36 -15.40 -10.52
C LEU A 992 19.87 -16.76 -10.02
N LEU A 993 19.24 -17.32 -8.98
CA LEU A 993 19.54 -18.68 -8.52
C LEU A 993 19.05 -19.74 -9.51
N GLU A 994 17.93 -19.53 -10.19
CA GLU A 994 17.49 -20.40 -11.30
C GLU A 994 18.50 -20.40 -12.45
N CYS A 995 18.96 -19.21 -12.88
CA CYS A 995 20.03 -19.07 -13.88
C CYS A 995 21.31 -19.81 -13.46
N ALA A 996 21.66 -19.74 -12.18
CA ALA A 996 22.88 -20.33 -11.65
C ALA A 996 22.85 -21.87 -11.53
N LYS A 997 21.69 -22.54 -11.71
CA LYS A 997 21.59 -24.01 -11.53
C LYS A 997 22.57 -24.80 -12.40
N VAL A 998 22.80 -24.38 -13.65
CA VAL A 998 23.73 -25.03 -14.58
C VAL A 998 25.20 -24.95 -14.17
N LYS A 999 25.56 -24.09 -13.19
CA LYS A 999 26.90 -24.03 -12.59
C LYS A 999 27.15 -25.11 -11.54
N GLY A 1000 26.10 -25.82 -11.11
CA GLY A 1000 26.15 -26.89 -10.13
C GLY A 1000 25.99 -26.45 -8.67
N SER A 1001 25.65 -27.40 -7.81
CA SER A 1001 25.15 -27.16 -6.44
C SER A 1001 26.10 -26.39 -5.54
N SER A 1002 27.42 -26.54 -5.68
CA SER A 1002 28.39 -25.79 -4.88
C SER A 1002 28.46 -24.30 -5.23
N PHE A 1003 28.08 -23.92 -6.46
CA PHE A 1003 27.98 -22.52 -6.88
C PHE A 1003 26.67 -21.90 -6.37
N LEU A 1004 25.55 -22.63 -6.48
CA LEU A 1004 24.27 -22.27 -5.88
C LEU A 1004 24.38 -22.03 -4.37
N GLN A 1005 25.04 -22.96 -3.65
CA GLN A 1005 25.24 -22.84 -2.20
C GLN A 1005 26.01 -21.57 -1.84
N GLY A 1006 27.12 -21.27 -2.55
CA GLY A 1006 27.90 -20.05 -2.30
C GLY A 1006 27.15 -18.75 -2.60
N MET A 1007 26.25 -18.75 -3.59
CA MET A 1007 25.35 -17.62 -3.84
C MET A 1007 24.28 -17.50 -2.74
N TRP A 1008 23.70 -18.60 -2.29
CA TRP A 1008 22.68 -18.60 -1.24
C TRP A 1008 23.22 -18.19 0.13
N GLU A 1009 24.43 -18.64 0.50
CA GLU A 1009 25.14 -18.23 1.72
C GLU A 1009 25.42 -16.72 1.75
N PHE A 1010 25.54 -16.07 0.59
CA PHE A 1010 25.66 -14.61 0.47
C PHE A 1010 24.30 -13.88 0.50
N ILE A 1011 23.27 -14.45 -0.13
CA ILE A 1011 21.93 -13.83 -0.22
C ILE A 1011 21.18 -13.89 1.12
N CYS A 1012 21.09 -15.08 1.73
CA CYS A 1012 20.11 -15.37 2.77
C CYS A 1012 20.23 -14.47 4.02
N PRO A 1013 21.43 -14.23 4.60
CA PRO A 1013 21.55 -13.40 5.80
C PRO A 1013 21.14 -11.95 5.56
N GLU A 1014 21.43 -11.42 4.37
CA GLU A 1014 21.12 -10.04 4.03
C GLU A 1014 19.63 -9.87 3.67
N LEU A 1015 18.99 -10.87 3.03
CA LEU A 1015 17.55 -10.86 2.76
C LEU A 1015 16.72 -10.99 4.05
N LEU A 1016 17.09 -11.90 4.98
CA LEU A 1016 16.42 -11.99 6.29
C LEU A 1016 16.51 -10.68 7.06
N LYS A 1017 17.70 -10.07 7.09
CA LYS A 1017 17.88 -8.76 7.72
C LYS A 1017 17.08 -7.65 7.04
N ALA A 1018 16.89 -7.69 5.71
CA ALA A 1018 16.03 -6.75 5.02
C ALA A 1018 14.56 -6.93 5.46
N ILE A 1019 14.05 -8.17 5.50
CA ILE A 1019 12.70 -8.47 6.01
C ILE A 1019 12.51 -7.96 7.44
N GLU A 1020 13.51 -8.07 8.31
CA GLU A 1020 13.47 -7.54 9.68
C GLU A 1020 13.39 -6.01 9.72
N THR A 1021 14.20 -5.29 8.92
CA THR A 1021 14.33 -3.82 9.00
C THR A 1021 13.50 -3.01 8.00
N GLU A 1022 12.82 -3.65 7.04
CA GLU A 1022 12.01 -2.98 6.02
C GLU A 1022 10.78 -2.28 6.61
N PRO A 1023 10.65 -0.93 6.48
CA PRO A 1023 9.49 -0.17 6.94
C PRO A 1023 8.22 -0.34 6.10
N GLU A 1024 8.33 -0.55 4.78
CA GLU A 1024 7.16 -0.57 3.89
C GLU A 1024 6.56 -1.96 3.76
N ILE A 1025 5.25 -2.07 3.98
CA ILE A 1025 4.53 -3.36 3.99
C ILE A 1025 4.60 -4.06 2.61
N ASN A 1026 4.51 -3.30 1.52
CA ASN A 1026 4.52 -3.84 0.15
C ASN A 1026 5.91 -4.38 -0.22
N VAL A 1027 6.97 -3.59 0.01
CA VAL A 1027 8.36 -4.03 -0.21
C VAL A 1027 8.73 -5.21 0.71
N LYS A 1028 8.22 -5.22 1.95
CA LYS A 1028 8.39 -6.34 2.89
C LYS A 1028 7.70 -7.62 2.40
N HIS A 1029 6.52 -7.51 1.78
CA HIS A 1029 5.87 -8.64 1.11
C HIS A 1029 6.76 -9.21 0.00
N GLU A 1030 7.31 -8.37 -0.86
CA GLU A 1030 8.19 -8.82 -1.95
C GLU A 1030 9.51 -9.43 -1.45
N HIS A 1031 10.10 -8.90 -0.38
CA HIS A 1031 11.23 -9.52 0.31
C HIS A 1031 10.86 -10.93 0.86
N MET A 1032 9.69 -11.10 1.46
CA MET A 1032 9.20 -12.39 1.98
C MET A 1032 8.83 -13.38 0.87
N TYR A 1033 8.22 -12.90 -0.21
CA TYR A 1033 7.88 -13.69 -1.40
C TYR A 1033 9.14 -14.17 -2.12
N SER A 1034 10.16 -13.32 -2.25
CA SER A 1034 11.47 -13.69 -2.76
C SER A 1034 12.10 -14.82 -1.93
N LEU A 1035 12.14 -14.68 -0.60
CA LEU A 1035 12.63 -15.72 0.31
C LEU A 1035 11.88 -17.05 0.10
N ALA A 1036 10.55 -17.01 0.05
CA ALA A 1036 9.68 -18.16 -0.15
C ALA A 1036 9.81 -18.81 -1.54
N LYS A 1037 10.24 -18.05 -2.57
CA LYS A 1037 10.54 -18.60 -3.91
C LYS A 1037 11.90 -19.30 -3.98
N VAL A 1038 12.88 -18.88 -3.17
CA VAL A 1038 14.20 -19.52 -3.16
C VAL A 1038 14.20 -20.87 -2.41
N SER A 1039 13.49 -20.98 -1.28
CA SER A 1039 13.58 -22.18 -0.43
C SER A 1039 13.21 -23.51 -1.14
N PRO A 1040 12.11 -23.62 -1.93
CA PRO A 1040 11.76 -24.87 -2.60
C PRO A 1040 12.81 -25.29 -3.65
N GLY A 1041 13.47 -24.31 -4.30
CA GLY A 1041 14.52 -24.56 -5.28
C GLY A 1041 15.80 -25.18 -4.71
N LEU A 1042 15.91 -25.33 -3.39
CA LEU A 1042 17.04 -25.95 -2.68
C LEU A 1042 16.69 -27.33 -2.09
N GLU A 1043 15.41 -27.70 -1.98
CA GLU A 1043 15.01 -29.02 -1.43
C GLU A 1043 15.46 -30.19 -2.31
N GLU A 1044 15.50 -30.02 -3.64
CA GLU A 1044 16.07 -31.00 -4.57
C GLU A 1044 17.60 -31.20 -4.43
N TRP A 1045 18.30 -30.29 -3.73
CA TRP A 1045 19.76 -30.20 -3.72
C TRP A 1045 20.40 -30.42 -2.35
N ASN A 1046 19.64 -30.33 -1.25
CA ASN A 1046 20.13 -30.34 0.13
C ASN A 1046 20.50 -31.74 0.69
N ALA A 1047 21.32 -32.49 -0.05
CA ALA A 1047 21.90 -33.76 0.41
C ALA A 1047 23.25 -33.60 1.16
N THR A 1048 23.88 -32.42 1.13
CA THR A 1048 25.31 -32.26 1.49
C THR A 1048 25.72 -30.97 2.24
N VAL A 1049 24.78 -30.11 2.68
CA VAL A 1049 25.13 -28.90 3.46
C VAL A 1049 25.38 -29.25 4.94
N PRO A 1050 26.48 -28.81 5.58
CA PRO A 1050 26.71 -29.01 7.01
C PRO A 1050 25.71 -28.23 7.88
N SER A 1051 25.30 -28.83 9.00
CA SER A 1051 24.25 -28.30 9.90
C SER A 1051 24.55 -26.95 10.57
N GLU A 1052 25.79 -26.44 10.46
CA GLU A 1052 26.20 -25.14 11.02
C GLU A 1052 25.56 -23.95 10.27
N VAL A 1053 25.28 -24.09 8.97
CA VAL A 1053 24.58 -23.05 8.19
C VAL A 1053 23.09 -23.02 8.56
N THR A 1054 22.45 -24.18 8.68
CA THR A 1054 21.05 -24.31 9.13
C THR A 1054 20.85 -23.77 10.55
N ALA A 1055 21.83 -23.99 11.43
CA ALA A 1055 21.81 -23.47 12.80
C ALA A 1055 21.89 -21.93 12.87
N ALA A 1056 22.58 -21.28 11.93
CA ALA A 1056 22.66 -19.81 11.87
C ALA A 1056 21.30 -19.18 11.56
N LEU A 1057 20.51 -19.79 10.65
CA LEU A 1057 19.17 -19.33 10.26
C LEU A 1057 18.16 -19.45 11.42
N CYS A 1058 18.38 -20.36 12.36
CA CYS A 1058 17.54 -20.53 13.55
C CYS A 1058 17.93 -19.64 14.74
N ALA A 1059 18.94 -18.75 14.59
CA ALA A 1059 19.60 -18.07 15.71
C ALA A 1059 19.52 -16.54 15.70
N SER A 1060 18.87 -15.90 14.72
CA SER A 1060 18.68 -14.44 14.68
C SER A 1060 17.32 -13.96 15.21
N HIS A 1061 16.31 -14.82 15.32
CA HIS A 1061 14.97 -14.45 15.77
C HIS A 1061 14.86 -14.29 17.30
N ASP A 1062 15.16 -13.07 17.77
CA ASP A 1062 14.67 -12.51 19.03
C ASP A 1062 14.17 -11.07 18.75
N PRO A 1063 12.89 -10.87 18.37
CA PRO A 1063 12.36 -9.52 18.15
C PRO A 1063 12.20 -8.78 19.50
N PRO A 1064 12.47 -7.46 19.55
CA PRO A 1064 12.24 -6.67 20.76
C PRO A 1064 10.74 -6.60 21.07
N THR A 1065 10.35 -7.11 22.24
CA THR A 1065 8.95 -7.14 22.70
C THR A 1065 8.51 -5.78 23.23
N VAL A 1066 7.98 -4.93 22.35
CA VAL A 1066 7.15 -3.79 22.76
C VAL A 1066 5.82 -4.32 23.29
N SER A 1067 5.49 -3.95 24.53
CA SER A 1067 4.28 -4.42 25.22
C SER A 1067 3.06 -3.59 24.84
N VAL A 1068 2.26 -4.09 23.89
CA VAL A 1068 0.91 -3.55 23.64
C VAL A 1068 -0.02 -4.02 24.77
N ALA A 1069 -0.38 -3.10 25.66
CA ALA A 1069 -1.41 -3.31 26.67
C ALA A 1069 -2.83 -3.08 26.09
N GLU A 1070 -3.85 -3.56 26.80
CA GLU A 1070 -5.18 -3.84 26.24
C GLU A 1070 -6.15 -2.62 26.18
N GLY A 1071 -7.03 -2.63 25.16
CA GLY A 1071 -8.21 -1.76 25.04
C GLY A 1071 -8.29 -0.99 23.71
N PHE A 1072 -9.36 -1.02 22.90
CA PHE A 1072 -10.76 -1.38 23.18
C PHE A 1072 -11.48 -1.97 21.95
N THR A 1073 -12.38 -2.95 22.18
CA THR A 1073 -13.71 -3.02 21.53
C THR A 1073 -14.73 -3.42 22.62
N ASN A 1074 -15.69 -2.59 23.00
CA ASN A 1074 -16.96 -2.22 22.32
C ASN A 1074 -18.04 -3.33 22.36
N GLU A 1075 -18.92 -3.28 23.38
CA GLU A 1075 -20.27 -3.85 23.28
C GLU A 1075 -21.29 -2.75 22.93
N ILE A 1076 -21.94 -2.88 21.76
CA ILE A 1076 -23.27 -2.31 21.50
C ILE A 1076 -24.16 -3.47 21.07
N GLY A 1077 -24.88 -4.06 22.01
CA GLY A 1077 -25.73 -5.23 21.76
C GLY A 1077 -27.02 -4.89 21.02
N LEU A 1078 -27.22 -5.52 19.85
CA LEU A 1078 -28.50 -5.58 19.13
C LEU A 1078 -28.79 -7.01 18.65
N ASP A 1079 -29.36 -7.83 19.54
CA ASP A 1079 -30.09 -9.05 19.16
C ASP A 1079 -31.60 -8.74 19.16
N ARG A 1080 -32.32 -8.94 18.04
CA ARG A 1080 -32.67 -10.19 17.31
C ARG A 1080 -33.73 -11.02 18.03
N ALA A 1081 -34.75 -11.42 17.26
CA ALA A 1081 -35.90 -12.19 17.72
C ALA A 1081 -35.76 -13.68 17.40
N SER A 1082 -36.52 -14.53 18.11
CA SER A 1082 -36.55 -16.00 17.93
C SER A 1082 -38.00 -16.55 18.08
N PRO A 1083 -38.48 -17.48 17.21
CA PRO A 1083 -39.87 -17.97 17.27
C PRO A 1083 -40.07 -19.48 17.53
N GLY A 1084 -41.23 -19.84 18.13
CA GLY A 1084 -41.80 -21.20 18.18
C GLY A 1084 -41.51 -22.03 19.46
N VAL A 1085 -42.32 -23.03 19.89
CA VAL A 1085 -43.55 -23.66 19.33
C VAL A 1085 -44.41 -24.31 20.46
N SER A 1086 -45.73 -24.01 20.54
CA SER A 1086 -46.91 -24.81 21.05
C SER A 1086 -46.90 -25.53 22.44
N PRO A 1087 -48.03 -26.11 22.94
CA PRO A 1087 -49.48 -25.75 22.89
C PRO A 1087 -50.19 -25.72 24.29
N GLY A 1088 -51.45 -25.23 24.40
CA GLY A 1088 -52.27 -25.47 25.63
C GLY A 1088 -53.62 -24.75 25.83
N VAL A 1089 -54.73 -25.47 25.56
CA VAL A 1089 -56.13 -25.43 26.08
C VAL A 1089 -56.71 -24.21 26.87
N SER A 1090 -57.93 -23.78 26.49
CA SER A 1090 -58.81 -22.74 27.12
C SER A 1090 -59.57 -23.24 28.39
N PRO A 1091 -60.35 -22.43 29.18
CA PRO A 1091 -61.48 -21.56 28.74
C PRO A 1091 -61.76 -20.25 29.56
N GLY A 1092 -62.70 -19.39 29.11
CA GLY A 1092 -63.35 -18.41 30.02
C GLY A 1092 -64.08 -17.18 29.44
N VAL A 1093 -65.40 -17.27 29.27
CA VAL A 1093 -66.44 -16.21 29.45
C VAL A 1093 -66.40 -14.90 28.60
N SER A 1094 -67.51 -14.64 27.89
CA SER A 1094 -67.96 -13.32 27.35
C SER A 1094 -69.17 -12.81 28.18
N PRO A 1095 -69.64 -11.53 28.13
CA PRO A 1095 -70.34 -11.01 26.92
C PRO A 1095 -70.42 -9.47 26.68
N GLY A 1096 -70.82 -9.09 25.44
CA GLY A 1096 -71.63 -7.88 25.17
C GLY A 1096 -70.89 -6.58 24.73
N VAL A 1097 -71.53 -5.57 24.10
CA VAL A 1097 -72.87 -5.39 23.50
C VAL A 1097 -72.78 -4.32 22.37
N SER A 1098 -73.62 -4.37 21.33
CA SER A 1098 -73.82 -3.33 20.26
C SER A 1098 -75.22 -2.69 20.39
N PRO A 1099 -75.64 -1.60 19.68
CA PRO A 1099 -74.99 -0.85 18.57
C PRO A 1099 -75.20 0.71 18.55
N GLY A 1100 -74.66 1.41 17.53
CA GLY A 1100 -75.49 2.23 16.60
C GLY A 1100 -75.73 3.76 16.76
N VAL A 1101 -75.56 4.46 15.62
CA VAL A 1101 -76.37 5.60 15.08
C VAL A 1101 -76.17 7.06 15.62
N SER A 1102 -76.15 8.03 14.68
CA SER A 1102 -76.05 9.51 14.82
C SER A 1102 -77.43 10.21 15.05
N PRO A 1103 -77.64 11.56 15.23
CA PRO A 1103 -77.34 12.59 14.18
C PRO A 1103 -77.22 14.13 14.53
N LEU A 1104 -76.56 14.87 13.63
CA LEU A 1104 -76.92 16.20 13.02
C LEU A 1104 -77.01 17.58 13.76
N ASN A 1105 -76.91 18.62 12.89
CA ASN A 1105 -77.18 20.08 13.00
C ASN A 1105 -76.10 20.96 13.70
N ASN A 1106 -75.72 22.16 13.21
CA ASN A 1106 -76.14 22.97 12.03
C ASN A 1106 -74.96 23.91 11.59
N ILE A 1107 -74.66 24.10 10.29
CA ILE A 1107 -75.10 25.19 9.36
C ILE A 1107 -74.55 26.59 9.75
N GLU A 1108 -73.91 27.41 8.89
CA GLU A 1108 -73.58 27.37 7.43
C GLU A 1108 -72.04 27.66 7.23
N GLU A 1109 -71.38 28.21 6.18
CA GLU A 1109 -71.69 28.87 4.89
C GLU A 1109 -70.51 28.68 3.86
N HIS A 1110 -70.58 29.24 2.63
CA HIS A 1110 -69.60 29.13 1.50
C HIS A 1110 -69.82 30.33 0.51
N PRO A 1111 -69.20 30.48 -0.71
CA PRO A 1111 -68.36 29.59 -1.57
C PRO A 1111 -67.05 30.26 -2.11
N GLY A 1112 -66.21 29.65 -2.98
CA GLY A 1112 -66.20 28.31 -3.60
C GLY A 1112 -64.86 28.04 -4.35
N THR A 1113 -64.37 26.79 -4.46
CA THR A 1113 -64.70 25.70 -5.45
C THR A 1113 -63.80 25.71 -6.70
N TYR A 1114 -63.22 24.61 -7.21
CA TYR A 1114 -63.48 23.15 -7.06
C TYR A 1114 -62.20 22.28 -6.93
N GLY A 1115 -62.37 20.99 -6.55
CA GLY A 1115 -61.33 19.93 -6.55
C GLY A 1115 -61.19 19.17 -7.90
N VAL A 1116 -60.76 17.89 -7.97
CA VAL A 1116 -60.82 16.80 -6.95
C VAL A 1116 -59.80 15.66 -7.22
N SER A 1117 -59.41 14.93 -6.15
CA SER A 1117 -58.99 13.51 -6.02
C SER A 1117 -57.94 12.82 -6.93
N PRO A 1118 -57.12 11.87 -6.38
CA PRO A 1118 -56.22 10.99 -7.15
C PRO A 1118 -56.73 9.53 -7.32
N GLY A 1119 -56.29 8.85 -8.38
CA GLY A 1119 -56.12 7.38 -8.43
C GLY A 1119 -56.78 6.59 -9.57
N VAL A 1120 -56.12 5.47 -9.94
CA VAL A 1120 -56.62 4.27 -10.66
C VAL A 1120 -56.77 4.30 -12.21
N SER A 1121 -56.07 3.38 -12.88
CA SER A 1121 -56.18 2.97 -14.31
C SER A 1121 -57.29 1.89 -14.50
N PRO A 1122 -57.73 1.45 -15.72
CA PRO A 1122 -57.14 1.63 -17.07
C PRO A 1122 -58.16 1.82 -18.26
N GLY A 1123 -57.66 1.86 -19.51
CA GLY A 1123 -58.27 1.05 -20.60
C GLY A 1123 -58.82 1.68 -21.90
N VAL A 1124 -58.08 1.49 -23.00
CA VAL A 1124 -58.52 1.13 -24.39
C VAL A 1124 -59.24 2.16 -25.32
N LEU A 1125 -58.84 2.07 -26.60
CA LEU A 1125 -59.26 2.70 -27.89
C LEU A 1125 -60.70 2.29 -28.36
N PRO A 1126 -61.29 2.70 -29.54
CA PRO A 1126 -60.65 3.11 -30.81
C PRO A 1126 -61.32 4.14 -31.80
N LEU A 1127 -60.50 4.69 -32.72
CA LEU A 1127 -60.66 4.91 -34.21
C LEU A 1127 -61.96 5.58 -34.81
N ASN A 1128 -62.00 6.18 -36.01
CA ASN A 1128 -61.17 6.03 -37.23
C ASN A 1128 -61.28 7.20 -38.27
N ASN A 1129 -60.19 7.53 -38.99
CA ASN A 1129 -60.05 8.14 -40.36
C ASN A 1129 -60.68 9.53 -40.69
N ILE A 1130 -60.23 10.33 -41.69
CA ILE A 1130 -59.73 10.07 -43.07
C ILE A 1130 -58.58 11.02 -43.53
N GLU A 1131 -57.60 10.47 -44.29
CA GLU A 1131 -56.68 10.94 -45.40
C GLU A 1131 -56.33 12.45 -45.60
N GLU A 1132 -55.19 12.89 -46.18
CA GLU A 1132 -54.12 12.32 -47.05
C GLU A 1132 -52.69 12.69 -46.50
N HIS A 1133 -51.72 11.77 -46.32
CA HIS A 1133 -50.62 11.34 -47.22
C HIS A 1133 -49.54 12.37 -47.64
N PRO A 1134 -48.27 11.95 -47.89
CA PRO A 1134 -47.44 10.93 -47.20
C PRO A 1134 -46.01 11.46 -46.86
N GLY A 1135 -45.18 10.89 -45.99
CA GLY A 1135 -45.19 9.69 -45.12
C GLY A 1135 -43.75 9.52 -44.53
N THR A 1136 -43.39 8.59 -43.63
CA THR A 1136 -44.04 7.54 -42.81
C THR A 1136 -43.06 7.19 -41.66
N TYR A 1137 -43.36 7.24 -40.35
CA TYR A 1137 -44.30 6.47 -39.50
C TYR A 1137 -43.84 5.06 -39.05
N GLY A 1138 -43.81 4.84 -37.71
CA GLY A 1138 -43.62 3.55 -36.99
C GLY A 1138 -42.93 3.79 -35.62
N VAL A 1139 -43.47 3.60 -34.40
CA VAL A 1139 -44.47 2.71 -33.75
C VAL A 1139 -43.86 1.47 -33.07
N SER A 1140 -44.14 1.32 -31.77
CA SER A 1140 -44.04 0.11 -30.91
C SER A 1140 -45.46 -0.32 -30.50
N PRO A 1141 -45.81 -1.58 -30.12
CA PRO A 1141 -45.01 -2.55 -29.33
C PRO A 1141 -45.18 -4.06 -29.71
N GLY A 1142 -44.67 -5.01 -28.89
CA GLY A 1142 -44.91 -6.47 -29.03
C GLY A 1142 -44.59 -7.29 -27.77
N VAL A 1143 -45.36 -8.35 -27.49
CA VAL A 1143 -45.41 -9.09 -26.19
C VAL A 1143 -44.63 -10.44 -26.23
N SER A 1144 -44.13 -10.90 -25.08
CA SER A 1144 -43.55 -12.25 -24.78
C SER A 1144 -44.58 -13.41 -24.97
N PRO A 1145 -44.26 -14.75 -24.91
CA PRO A 1145 -43.41 -15.40 -23.88
C PRO A 1145 -42.66 -16.74 -24.18
N GLY A 1146 -41.56 -17.00 -23.44
CA GLY A 1146 -41.31 -18.27 -22.73
C GLY A 1146 -40.60 -19.47 -23.40
N VAL A 1147 -40.36 -20.51 -22.57
CA VAL A 1147 -39.89 -21.89 -22.85
C VAL A 1147 -38.37 -22.15 -22.94
N SER A 1148 -37.79 -22.64 -21.83
CA SER A 1148 -36.63 -23.57 -21.75
C SER A 1148 -37.13 -25.04 -21.88
N PRO A 1149 -36.30 -26.12 -21.90
CA PRO A 1149 -34.86 -26.26 -21.56
C PRO A 1149 -34.08 -27.26 -22.49
N LEU A 1150 -33.00 -27.87 -21.95
CA LEU A 1150 -32.24 -29.07 -22.42
C LEU A 1150 -31.12 -28.86 -23.46
N ASN A 1151 -30.00 -29.61 -23.45
CA ASN A 1151 -29.16 -30.21 -22.37
C ASN A 1151 -27.93 -30.92 -23.00
N ASN A 1152 -26.77 -30.92 -22.32
CA ASN A 1152 -25.64 -31.87 -22.44
C ASN A 1152 -24.89 -31.91 -23.81
N ILE A 1153 -23.63 -32.37 -23.99
CA ILE A 1153 -22.41 -32.78 -23.22
C ILE A 1153 -21.30 -32.79 -24.33
N GLU A 1154 -19.99 -32.50 -24.20
CA GLU A 1154 -18.84 -32.91 -23.35
C GLU A 1154 -17.71 -31.86 -23.62
N GLU A 1155 -16.92 -31.34 -22.66
CA GLU A 1155 -15.51 -31.76 -22.34
C GLU A 1155 -14.60 -32.12 -23.54
N HIS A 1156 -13.32 -31.74 -23.69
CA HIS A 1156 -12.29 -30.93 -22.99
C HIS A 1156 -11.06 -30.81 -23.97
N PRO A 1157 -9.85 -30.27 -23.61
CA PRO A 1157 -9.46 -29.03 -22.92
C PRO A 1157 -8.44 -28.16 -23.73
N GLY A 1158 -8.05 -26.98 -23.22
CA GLY A 1158 -6.93 -26.15 -23.73
C GLY A 1158 -7.09 -24.64 -23.45
N THR A 1159 -6.48 -24.06 -22.40
CA THR A 1159 -5.11 -23.45 -22.33
C THR A 1159 -4.92 -22.21 -23.22
N TYR A 1160 -4.43 -21.05 -22.76
CA TYR A 1160 -3.95 -20.61 -21.43
C TYR A 1160 -3.89 -19.06 -21.37
N GLY A 1161 -4.09 -18.45 -20.18
CA GLY A 1161 -3.71 -17.04 -19.88
C GLY A 1161 -4.61 -15.94 -20.47
N VAL A 1162 -4.49 -14.67 -20.06
CA VAL A 1162 -3.57 -14.06 -19.07
C VAL A 1162 -4.34 -13.09 -18.14
N SER A 1163 -3.75 -12.79 -16.97
CA SER A 1163 -4.24 -12.04 -15.82
C SER A 1163 -4.79 -10.62 -16.08
N PRO A 1164 -5.66 -10.12 -15.18
CA PRO A 1164 -5.63 -8.72 -14.73
C PRO A 1164 -4.59 -8.56 -13.60
N GLY A 1165 -3.64 -7.65 -13.76
CA GLY A 1165 -2.83 -7.12 -12.67
C GLY A 1165 -3.27 -5.69 -12.34
N VAL A 1166 -3.02 -5.20 -11.12
CA VAL A 1166 -3.10 -3.76 -10.84
C VAL A 1166 -1.80 -3.13 -11.34
N SER A 1167 -1.91 -2.25 -12.33
CA SER A 1167 -0.79 -1.42 -12.76
C SER A 1167 -0.59 -0.25 -11.78
N PRO A 1168 0.60 -0.05 -11.19
CA PRO A 1168 1.03 1.29 -10.84
C PRO A 1168 1.31 2.02 -12.16
N GLY A 1169 0.35 2.83 -12.62
CA GLY A 1169 0.26 3.16 -14.04
C GLY A 1169 -0.61 4.36 -14.42
N VAL A 1170 -0.56 5.43 -13.62
CA VAL A 1170 -0.73 6.78 -14.19
C VAL A 1170 0.66 7.39 -14.23
N SER A 1171 1.29 7.34 -15.41
CA SER A 1171 2.36 8.28 -15.72
C SER A 1171 1.72 9.63 -16.04
N PRO A 1172 2.16 10.75 -15.43
CA PRO A 1172 2.11 12.04 -16.11
C PRO A 1172 2.78 11.91 -17.49
N LEU A 1173 2.36 12.73 -18.46
CA LEU A 1173 2.90 12.67 -19.82
C LEU A 1173 4.27 13.36 -19.93
N ASP A 1174 5.34 12.62 -19.65
CA ASP A 1174 6.77 12.88 -19.95
C ASP A 1174 7.33 14.28 -19.62
N ASN A 1175 8.07 14.41 -18.50
CA ASN A 1175 8.84 15.62 -18.14
C ASN A 1175 10.05 15.88 -19.07
N ILE A 1176 10.41 17.15 -19.32
CA ILE A 1176 11.78 17.57 -19.75
C ILE A 1176 12.19 18.93 -19.15
N GLU A 1177 13.09 18.95 -18.15
CA GLU A 1177 13.73 20.18 -17.61
C GLU A 1177 15.19 20.44 -18.08
N GLU A 1178 15.71 21.64 -17.80
CA GLU A 1178 16.89 22.24 -18.45
C GLU A 1178 18.28 22.04 -17.76
N HIS A 1179 19.35 22.58 -18.37
CA HIS A 1179 20.75 22.47 -17.91
C HIS A 1179 21.30 23.75 -17.22
N PRO A 1180 22.08 23.65 -16.13
CA PRO A 1180 22.63 24.80 -15.40
C PRO A 1180 23.92 25.43 -15.99
N GLY A 1181 24.08 26.76 -15.84
CA GLY A 1181 25.02 27.59 -16.63
C GLY A 1181 25.95 28.63 -15.94
N THR A 1182 26.32 28.45 -14.67
CA THR A 1182 27.46 29.10 -13.95
C THR A 1182 27.66 30.64 -13.90
N TYR A 1183 27.43 31.21 -12.71
CA TYR A 1183 28.22 32.23 -11.99
C TYR A 1183 28.44 33.67 -12.51
N GLY A 1184 27.89 34.63 -11.73
CA GLY A 1184 28.39 36.00 -11.56
C GLY A 1184 28.09 36.52 -10.13
N VAL A 1185 29.00 37.24 -9.46
CA VAL A 1185 29.02 37.33 -7.98
C VAL A 1185 28.88 38.75 -7.40
N SER A 1186 27.70 39.06 -6.81
CA SER A 1186 27.46 39.95 -5.64
C SER A 1186 27.89 41.45 -5.69
N PRO A 1187 27.59 42.31 -4.67
CA PRO A 1187 26.54 42.32 -3.62
C PRO A 1187 25.66 43.61 -3.61
N GLY A 1188 24.68 43.74 -2.69
CA GLY A 1188 24.29 45.07 -2.16
C GLY A 1188 22.84 45.30 -1.69
N VAL A 1189 22.59 45.24 -0.38
CA VAL A 1189 21.26 45.41 0.26
C VAL A 1189 20.87 46.89 0.52
N SER A 1190 19.75 47.34 -0.09
CA SER A 1190 18.76 48.36 0.41
C SER A 1190 19.25 49.77 0.84
N PRO A 1191 18.40 50.70 1.35
CA PRO A 1191 16.92 50.91 1.25
C PRO A 1191 16.56 52.31 0.64
N GLY A 1192 15.27 52.73 0.57
CA GLY A 1192 15.03 54.16 0.22
C GLY A 1192 13.65 54.86 0.07
N VAL A 1193 12.48 54.21 0.21
CA VAL A 1193 11.15 54.82 0.52
C VAL A 1193 10.82 56.27 0.02
N SER A 1194 10.05 56.38 -1.09
CA SER A 1194 8.98 57.40 -1.34
C SER A 1194 9.40 58.90 -1.43
N PRO A 1195 8.49 59.92 -1.49
CA PRO A 1195 7.04 59.95 -1.76
C PRO A 1195 6.50 61.04 -2.76
N LEU A 1196 5.23 60.89 -3.21
CA LEU A 1196 4.18 61.93 -3.42
C LEU A 1196 4.44 63.19 -4.33
N ASN A 1197 3.47 63.84 -4.99
CA ASN A 1197 2.10 63.52 -5.47
C ASN A 1197 1.58 64.70 -6.34
N ASN A 1198 0.37 64.56 -6.94
CA ASN A 1198 -0.66 65.59 -7.29
C ASN A 1198 -1.13 65.59 -8.77
N ILE A 1199 -2.40 65.22 -9.06
CA ILE A 1199 -3.60 66.10 -9.29
C ILE A 1199 -3.76 66.51 -10.80
N GLU A 1200 -4.92 66.47 -11.48
CA GLU A 1200 -6.35 66.38 -11.06
C GLU A 1200 -7.26 65.61 -12.06
N GLU A 1201 -8.33 65.01 -11.53
CA GLU A 1201 -9.67 64.70 -12.09
C GLU A 1201 -9.99 63.91 -13.40
N HIS A 1202 -11.05 63.10 -13.27
CA HIS A 1202 -11.80 62.29 -14.24
C HIS A 1202 -12.96 63.10 -14.90
N PRO A 1203 -13.86 62.57 -15.78
CA PRO A 1203 -14.07 61.17 -16.20
C PRO A 1203 -14.29 60.90 -17.72
N GLY A 1204 -14.20 59.62 -18.12
CA GLY A 1204 -14.65 59.14 -19.43
C GLY A 1204 -14.22 57.69 -19.72
N THR A 1205 -15.18 56.81 -20.00
CA THR A 1205 -14.96 55.38 -20.28
C THR A 1205 -14.62 55.10 -21.76
N TYR A 1206 -14.03 53.92 -21.99
CA TYR A 1206 -13.67 53.28 -23.28
C TYR A 1206 -12.44 53.84 -24.00
N GLY A 1207 -11.46 52.96 -24.19
CA GLY A 1207 -10.32 53.14 -25.09
C GLY A 1207 -10.06 51.86 -25.87
N VAL A 1208 -9.87 51.99 -27.19
CA VAL A 1208 -9.34 50.96 -28.09
C VAL A 1208 -8.28 51.65 -28.97
N SER A 1209 -7.23 50.92 -29.31
CA SER A 1209 -6.05 51.32 -30.11
C SER A 1209 -6.39 51.79 -31.55
N PRO A 1210 -5.43 52.18 -32.45
CA PRO A 1210 -3.95 52.25 -32.31
C PRO A 1210 -3.25 53.47 -32.99
N GLY A 1211 -1.90 53.52 -32.97
CA GLY A 1211 -1.14 53.47 -34.24
C GLY A 1211 -0.07 54.53 -34.65
N VAL A 1212 0.99 53.99 -35.28
CA VAL A 1212 1.76 54.49 -36.47
C VAL A 1212 2.91 55.52 -36.31
N SER A 1213 4.03 55.24 -37.02
CA SER A 1213 5.29 56.02 -37.10
C SER A 1213 5.65 56.45 -38.55
N PRO A 1214 6.46 57.52 -38.76
CA PRO A 1214 7.47 57.55 -39.85
C PRO A 1214 8.80 58.31 -39.51
N GLY A 1215 9.81 58.32 -40.40
CA GLY A 1215 11.18 58.87 -40.16
C GLY A 1215 11.81 59.76 -41.28
N VAL A 1216 13.14 59.60 -41.53
CA VAL A 1216 14.04 60.27 -42.55
C VAL A 1216 15.03 61.34 -41.99
N SER A 1217 16.26 61.44 -42.58
CA SER A 1217 17.47 62.13 -42.02
C SER A 1217 18.33 62.91 -43.06
N PRO A 1218 19.20 63.86 -42.62
CA PRO A 1218 20.37 64.39 -43.38
C PRO A 1218 21.74 64.34 -42.61
N LEU A 1219 22.81 64.93 -43.18
CA LEU A 1219 24.25 64.66 -42.88
C LEU A 1219 25.10 65.83 -42.30
N ASN A 1220 26.31 65.48 -41.79
CA ASN A 1220 27.55 66.29 -41.61
C ASN A 1220 27.69 67.27 -40.41
N ASN A 1221 28.86 67.43 -39.74
CA ASN A 1221 30.16 66.69 -39.76
C ASN A 1221 31.07 67.05 -38.54
N ILE A 1222 32.20 66.33 -38.36
CA ILE A 1222 33.37 66.60 -37.46
C ILE A 1222 33.10 66.36 -35.94
N GLU A 1223 33.83 65.56 -35.15
CA GLU A 1223 34.92 64.54 -35.29
C GLU A 1223 35.04 63.88 -33.87
N GLU A 1224 35.39 62.61 -33.59
CA GLU A 1224 35.80 61.43 -34.38
C GLU A 1224 35.13 60.11 -33.88
N HIS A 1225 34.78 59.23 -34.83
CA HIS A 1225 35.01 57.78 -34.97
C HIS A 1225 35.14 56.78 -33.78
N PRO A 1226 34.63 55.53 -33.93
CA PRO A 1226 33.44 55.02 -34.67
C PRO A 1226 32.57 54.08 -33.76
N GLY A 1227 31.51 53.34 -34.17
CA GLY A 1227 30.70 53.18 -35.39
C GLY A 1227 29.88 51.87 -35.30
N THR A 1228 28.53 51.83 -35.24
CA THR A 1228 27.48 52.02 -36.30
C THR A 1228 27.14 50.77 -37.15
N TYR A 1229 25.89 50.38 -37.48
CA TYR A 1229 24.51 50.58 -36.92
C TYR A 1229 23.45 49.86 -37.83
N GLY A 1230 22.38 49.24 -37.28
CA GLY A 1230 20.97 49.36 -37.77
C GLY A 1230 20.27 48.41 -38.81
N VAL A 1231 19.26 47.66 -38.32
CA VAL A 1231 17.86 47.37 -38.81
C VAL A 1231 17.54 46.71 -40.21
N SER A 1232 16.60 45.74 -40.17
CA SER A 1232 15.95 44.90 -41.22
C SER A 1232 14.82 45.63 -42.04
N PRO A 1233 14.11 45.06 -43.07
CA PRO A 1233 13.36 43.76 -43.03
C PRO A 1233 13.13 42.96 -44.36
N GLY A 1234 12.57 41.75 -44.25
CA GLY A 1234 11.47 41.30 -45.13
C GLY A 1234 11.67 40.14 -46.13
N VAL A 1235 10.76 39.15 -46.02
CA VAL A 1235 10.25 38.20 -47.04
C VAL A 1235 11.22 37.21 -47.73
N SER A 1236 10.90 35.92 -47.57
CA SER A 1236 11.30 34.76 -48.40
C SER A 1236 10.92 34.93 -49.90
N PRO A 1237 11.35 34.07 -50.85
CA PRO A 1237 11.97 32.75 -50.65
C PRO A 1237 13.16 32.41 -51.58
N GLY A 1238 13.74 31.22 -51.37
CA GLY A 1238 13.81 30.27 -52.47
C GLY A 1238 15.13 29.54 -52.73
N VAL A 1239 15.01 28.22 -52.74
CA VAL A 1239 15.62 27.33 -53.74
C VAL A 1239 17.16 27.18 -53.71
N SER A 1240 17.57 26.11 -53.04
CA SER A 1240 18.62 25.11 -53.35
C SER A 1240 19.04 25.04 -54.84
N PRO A 1241 20.16 24.40 -55.28
CA PRO A 1241 20.69 23.16 -54.69
C PRO A 1241 22.22 22.92 -54.89
N LEU A 1242 22.59 21.64 -54.82
CA LEU A 1242 23.73 20.98 -55.47
C LEU A 1242 25.10 20.99 -54.76
N ASN A 1243 25.28 19.89 -54.02
CA ASN A 1243 26.25 18.83 -54.35
C ASN A 1243 27.75 19.01 -54.05
N ASN A 1244 28.21 17.99 -53.31
CA ASN A 1244 29.32 17.09 -53.66
C ASN A 1244 30.75 17.35 -53.12
N ILE A 1245 31.29 16.21 -52.66
CA ILE A 1245 32.59 15.61 -52.99
C ILE A 1245 33.72 15.66 -51.92
N GLU A 1246 34.00 14.45 -51.45
CA GLU A 1246 35.29 13.83 -51.09
C GLU A 1246 36.08 14.25 -49.84
N GLU A 1247 36.22 13.25 -48.96
CA GLU A 1247 37.46 12.75 -48.33
C GLU A 1247 38.30 13.67 -47.40
N HIS A 1248 38.29 13.31 -46.11
CA HIS A 1248 39.42 12.79 -45.32
C HIS A 1248 40.90 13.20 -45.63
N PRO A 1249 41.83 13.16 -44.64
CA PRO A 1249 41.65 13.07 -43.17
C PRO A 1249 42.59 13.96 -42.31
N GLY A 1250 42.30 14.00 -41.01
CA GLY A 1250 43.27 14.30 -39.93
C GLY A 1250 43.33 15.77 -39.45
N THR A 1251 43.96 16.08 -38.31
CA THR A 1251 44.52 15.23 -37.24
C THR A 1251 44.95 16.14 -36.08
N TYR A 1252 44.82 15.67 -34.82
CA TYR A 1252 45.27 16.31 -33.57
C TYR A 1252 44.59 17.64 -33.18
N GLY A 1253 44.21 17.69 -31.90
CA GLY A 1253 43.50 18.75 -31.20
C GLY A 1253 43.12 18.22 -29.82
#